data_AF-A0A174SYC6-F1
#
_entry.id   AF-A0A174SYC6-F1
#
_cell.length_a   1.000
_cell.length_b   1.000
_cell.length_c   1.000
_cell.angle_alpha   90.00
_cell.angle_beta   90.00
_cell.angle_gamma   90.00
#
_symmetry.space_group_name_H-M   'P 1'
#
loop_
_entity.id
_entity.type
_entity.pdbx_description
1 polymer ?
#
loop_
_entity_poly.entity_id
_entity_poly.type
_entity_poly.pdbx_seq_one_letter_code
_entity_poly.pdbx_strand_id
1 'polypeptide(L)'
;MLLFIEGYPYSLNDIVKNNLTVRDILKDVVSVPVKEDKYSFGYVGYCYSKTVKDVVFFLPKVVLTGEINEESGDDTIFGASPQEIIDFESDTVKAKFTEEGCKEYKEFLSTLSIWIYRTISVYKQTHNDNILESKEYQSESRGRKQKHNTLLDVIIALRDFNRNNQDYFTFVAKNVHSGYNKIDWNKTIASAQAIIQNGSPVYIEPVNRKKMVNFDEELLVIYFSILNYIRETHGFSFEINIQYPLISCEKLKKSYIGRNLGCRRLKQIKYKYFSDKALRIWDLCYAFFDREYRIAMNRQSEDYLLAKDFEHIFEVMIDTLVSGNDKQNLPKELTEQRDGKLVDHMFVGQGLIEQSDLTSELTYYIGDSKYYKRSKNDRTQLGDKSIYKQYTYARNVIQWNMNLFLDGDGNGAHPQLRDALTEGYNPIPNFFISARIPNKKTGGGKFLSFDDKELKAQDGGVQLNRQFENRLFDRDTLLLCHYDVNFLYIVSLYGRNNKSAQAAWREYVRNEFRNKIQGTLNQLYTFRIIQPRKGMDCYQFLKENFSQLNGKLYRSMSNKNYLVLALMKDDEESKGLWKRLKVRDAVIKDEIAENESALQNVQTHFYVSEAFELTTELQIENIPNVGTLEQLPQQSKKSGVLMVMMENYEMKSPKFLPAGKIAIGIKYTRDGIEIVENLQSIGYVLFHTRKDMDQHLFPATNIRLVKFAEEVPTNIYKNVSTTEMYVLVVFDNLSELDSSSIHSAKKAYTPTTRYDAQYTEINEILTIK
;
A
#
# COMPACT_ATOMS: atom_id res chain seq x y z
N MET A 1 -16.68 29.85 -19.30
CA MET A 1 -15.73 29.15 -18.41
C MET A 1 -14.33 29.61 -18.74
N LEU A 2 -13.54 29.94 -17.71
CA LEU A 2 -12.12 30.28 -17.86
C LEU A 2 -11.22 29.22 -17.23
N LEU A 3 -10.07 28.94 -17.84
CA LEU A 3 -9.15 27.88 -17.44
C LEU A 3 -7.76 28.41 -17.14
N PHE A 4 -7.23 28.06 -15.97
CA PHE A 4 -5.85 28.30 -15.57
C PHE A 4 -5.20 26.97 -15.16
N ILE A 5 -3.90 26.86 -15.28
CA ILE A 5 -3.12 25.68 -14.91
C ILE A 5 -2.13 26.04 -13.82
N GLU A 6 -2.11 25.22 -12.78
CA GLU A 6 -1.19 25.34 -11.66
C GLU A 6 0.27 25.40 -12.14
N GLY A 7 1.02 26.38 -11.64
CA GLY A 7 2.44 26.54 -11.89
C GLY A 7 2.82 26.90 -13.33
N TYR A 8 1.87 27.29 -14.19
CA TYR A 8 2.18 27.86 -15.51
C TYR A 8 2.35 29.39 -15.42
N PRO A 9 3.38 30.00 -16.05
CA PRO A 9 3.66 31.43 -15.96
C PRO A 9 2.83 32.25 -16.97
N TYR A 10 1.63 32.64 -16.57
CA TYR A 10 0.70 33.43 -17.39
C TYR A 10 1.16 34.87 -17.57
N SER A 11 1.05 35.39 -18.80
CA SER A 11 1.22 36.83 -19.09
C SER A 11 0.00 37.61 -18.57
N LEU A 12 0.23 38.53 -17.64
CA LEU A 12 -0.84 39.21 -16.90
C LEU A 12 -1.56 40.30 -17.69
N ASN A 13 -0.89 40.87 -18.69
CA ASN A 13 -1.40 41.98 -19.50
C ASN A 13 -2.11 41.51 -20.78
N ASP A 14 -2.13 40.21 -21.05
CA ASP A 14 -2.80 39.65 -22.22
C ASP A 14 -4.32 39.78 -22.10
N ILE A 15 -4.95 40.25 -23.17
CA ILE A 15 -6.40 40.40 -23.27
C ILE A 15 -7.03 39.04 -23.56
N VAL A 16 -7.97 38.63 -22.73
CA VAL A 16 -8.60 37.30 -22.83
C VAL A 16 -10.07 37.40 -23.20
N LYS A 17 -10.88 38.16 -22.46
CA LYS A 17 -12.34 38.19 -22.64
C LYS A 17 -12.91 39.57 -22.37
N ASN A 18 -13.77 40.08 -23.26
CA ASN A 18 -14.41 41.39 -23.12
C ASN A 18 -13.43 42.55 -22.87
N ASN A 19 -12.26 42.56 -23.53
CA ASN A 19 -11.15 43.51 -23.29
C ASN A 19 -10.57 43.50 -21.86
N LEU A 20 -10.84 42.46 -21.07
CA LEU A 20 -10.24 42.26 -19.76
C LEU A 20 -8.93 41.51 -19.88
N THR A 21 -7.92 41.98 -19.16
CA THR A 21 -6.63 41.29 -19.04
C THR A 21 -6.71 40.13 -18.05
N VAL A 22 -5.74 39.20 -18.08
CA VAL A 22 -5.61 38.16 -17.04
C VAL A 22 -5.59 38.77 -15.63
N ARG A 23 -4.93 39.92 -15.45
CA ARG A 23 -4.92 40.66 -14.18
C ARG A 23 -6.32 41.10 -13.76
N ASP A 24 -7.13 41.62 -14.68
CA ASP A 24 -8.50 42.07 -14.38
C ASP A 24 -9.44 40.91 -14.04
N ILE A 25 -9.27 39.77 -14.72
CA ILE A 25 -10.03 38.54 -14.50
C ILE A 25 -9.84 38.03 -13.07
N LEU A 26 -8.61 38.08 -12.56
CA LEU A 26 -8.20 37.48 -11.30
C LEU A 26 -8.09 38.46 -10.13
N LYS A 27 -8.34 39.75 -10.37
CA LYS A 27 -8.20 40.84 -9.39
C LYS A 27 -8.94 40.60 -8.06
N ASP A 28 -10.10 39.95 -8.13
CA ASP A 28 -10.95 39.65 -6.97
C ASP A 28 -10.77 38.21 -6.44
N VAL A 29 -9.86 37.44 -7.04
CA VAL A 29 -9.67 36.00 -6.76
C VAL A 29 -8.31 35.74 -6.12
N VAL A 30 -7.24 36.31 -6.68
CA VAL A 30 -5.86 36.10 -6.23
C VAL A 30 -5.17 37.44 -6.09
N SER A 31 -4.46 37.64 -4.98
CA SER A 31 -3.57 38.79 -4.83
C SER A 31 -2.35 38.62 -5.74
N VAL A 32 -2.33 39.31 -6.88
CA VAL A 32 -1.22 39.30 -7.83
C VAL A 32 -0.30 40.50 -7.57
N PRO A 33 1.04 40.33 -7.53
CA PRO A 33 1.97 41.44 -7.38
C PRO A 33 1.79 42.51 -8.47
N VAL A 34 1.84 43.78 -8.08
CA VAL A 34 1.60 44.91 -9.00
C VAL A 34 2.74 45.06 -10.04
N LYS A 35 3.95 44.59 -9.72
CA LYS A 35 5.17 44.81 -10.52
C LYS A 35 5.57 43.66 -11.45
N GLU A 36 4.87 42.53 -11.40
CA GLU A 36 5.21 41.38 -12.24
C GLU A 36 4.39 41.38 -13.53
N ASP A 37 5.01 41.06 -14.66
CA ASP A 37 4.36 40.91 -15.96
C ASP A 37 3.87 39.47 -16.22
N LYS A 38 4.51 38.49 -15.55
CA LYS A 38 4.12 37.07 -15.58
C LYS A 38 3.93 36.54 -14.17
N TYR A 39 2.97 35.64 -13.98
CA TYR A 39 2.71 35.04 -12.68
C TYR A 39 2.29 33.58 -12.78
N SER A 40 2.77 32.76 -11.83
CA SER A 40 2.40 31.35 -11.71
C SER A 40 1.50 31.11 -10.51
N PHE A 41 0.29 30.63 -10.77
CA PHE A 41 -0.69 30.36 -9.71
C PHE A 41 -0.44 28.98 -9.09
N GLY A 42 -0.37 28.89 -7.76
CA GLY A 42 -0.24 27.62 -7.04
C GLY A 42 -1.58 26.96 -6.68
N TYR A 43 -2.70 27.55 -7.08
CA TYR A 43 -4.03 27.07 -6.68
C TYR A 43 -4.57 26.00 -7.60
N VAL A 44 -5.39 25.11 -7.07
CA VAL A 44 -6.20 24.14 -7.83
C VAL A 44 -7.62 24.13 -7.29
N GLY A 45 -8.63 24.14 -8.16
CA GLY A 45 -10.04 24.16 -7.76
C GLY A 45 -10.86 25.09 -8.63
N TYR A 46 -11.88 25.73 -8.05
CA TYR A 46 -12.71 26.70 -8.78
C TYR A 46 -13.03 27.93 -7.95
N CYS A 47 -13.33 29.02 -8.64
CA CYS A 47 -13.89 30.22 -8.07
C CYS A 47 -14.79 30.95 -9.09
N TYR A 48 -15.64 31.85 -8.59
CA TYR A 48 -16.39 32.77 -9.43
C TYR A 48 -15.71 34.14 -9.49
N SER A 49 -15.44 34.64 -10.70
CA SER A 49 -14.90 36.00 -10.91
C SER A 49 -16.05 36.99 -11.12
N LYS A 50 -16.13 38.01 -10.25
CA LYS A 50 -17.14 39.08 -10.35
C LYS A 50 -16.93 39.97 -11.57
N THR A 51 -15.69 40.28 -11.90
CA THR A 51 -15.32 41.14 -13.03
C THR A 51 -15.83 40.55 -14.34
N VAL A 52 -15.60 39.26 -14.54
CA VAL A 52 -15.98 38.54 -15.78
C VAL A 52 -17.42 38.02 -15.72
N LYS A 53 -17.96 37.84 -14.51
CA LYS A 53 -19.23 37.15 -14.23
C LYS A 53 -19.25 35.71 -14.75
N ASP A 54 -18.12 35.02 -14.68
CA ASP A 54 -17.92 33.65 -15.18
C ASP A 54 -17.09 32.84 -14.16
N VAL A 55 -17.17 31.51 -14.29
CA VAL A 55 -16.43 30.58 -13.44
C VAL A 55 -15.01 30.43 -13.95
N VAL A 56 -14.06 30.47 -13.03
CA VAL A 56 -12.63 30.25 -13.27
C VAL A 56 -12.24 28.92 -12.62
N PHE A 57 -11.68 28.01 -13.41
CA PHE A 57 -11.12 26.76 -12.91
C PHE A 57 -9.59 26.81 -12.95
N PHE A 58 -8.99 26.39 -11.84
CA PHE A 58 -7.56 26.14 -11.76
C PHE A 58 -7.33 24.63 -11.80
N LEU A 59 -6.73 24.17 -12.89
CA LEU A 59 -6.49 22.77 -13.17
C LEU A 59 -5.12 22.32 -12.62
N PRO A 60 -5.00 21.06 -12.18
CA PRO A 60 -3.75 20.48 -11.69
C PRO A 60 -2.64 20.51 -12.76
N LYS A 61 -1.39 20.80 -12.39
CA LYS A 61 -0.24 20.87 -13.32
C LYS A 61 0.03 19.57 -14.12
N VAL A 62 -0.46 18.43 -13.64
CA VAL A 62 -0.36 17.10 -14.29
C VAL A 62 -1.11 17.03 -15.64
N VAL A 63 -2.02 17.98 -15.93
CA VAL A 63 -2.70 18.04 -17.24
C VAL A 63 -1.79 18.46 -18.40
N LEU A 64 -0.62 19.03 -18.08
CA LEU A 64 0.37 19.42 -19.07
C LEU A 64 1.04 18.18 -19.68
N THR A 65 1.19 18.18 -21.00
CA THR A 65 1.64 17.01 -21.75
C THR A 65 3.15 16.87 -21.80
N GLY A 66 3.90 17.92 -21.45
CA GLY A 66 5.35 18.00 -21.67
C GLY A 66 5.72 18.22 -23.13
N GLU A 67 4.74 18.29 -24.04
CA GLU A 67 4.94 18.62 -25.45
C GLU A 67 5.07 20.14 -25.58
N ILE A 68 6.16 20.60 -26.18
CA ILE A 68 6.41 22.02 -26.37
C ILE A 68 5.79 22.47 -27.69
N ASN A 69 5.05 23.58 -27.64
CA ASN A 69 4.62 24.28 -28.83
C ASN A 69 5.83 24.94 -29.51
N GLU A 70 6.09 24.60 -30.77
CA GLU A 70 7.30 25.04 -31.50
C GLU A 70 7.34 26.56 -31.73
N GLU A 71 6.20 27.24 -31.78
CA GLU A 71 6.09 28.69 -32.02
C GLU A 71 6.29 29.52 -30.74
N SER A 72 5.79 29.04 -29.60
CA SER A 72 5.81 29.77 -28.32
C SER A 72 6.86 29.27 -27.31
N GLY A 73 7.36 28.05 -27.46
CA GLY A 73 8.25 27.42 -26.50
C GLY A 73 7.58 26.93 -25.21
N ASP A 74 6.25 27.03 -25.13
CA ASP A 74 5.46 26.68 -23.95
C ASP A 74 5.05 25.21 -23.92
N ASP A 75 4.91 24.66 -22.71
CA ASP A 75 4.28 23.35 -22.48
C ASP A 75 2.80 23.42 -22.87
N THR A 76 2.25 22.32 -23.37
CA THR A 76 0.91 22.30 -23.95
C THR A 76 -0.07 21.45 -23.16
N ILE A 77 -1.34 21.76 -23.35
CA ILE A 77 -2.49 20.95 -22.97
C ILE A 77 -3.23 20.59 -24.26
N PHE A 78 -3.20 19.31 -24.62
CA PHE A 78 -3.82 18.80 -25.86
C PHE A 78 -3.39 19.52 -27.14
N GLY A 79 -2.13 19.97 -27.19
CA GLY A 79 -1.55 20.65 -28.36
C GLY A 79 -1.75 22.17 -28.41
N ALA A 80 -2.43 22.77 -27.42
CA ALA A 80 -2.55 24.22 -27.28
C ALA A 80 -1.80 24.74 -26.05
N SER A 81 -1.31 25.99 -26.10
CA SER A 81 -0.66 26.58 -24.93
C SER A 81 -1.70 26.98 -23.88
N PRO A 82 -1.38 26.89 -22.56
CA PRO A 82 -2.28 27.29 -21.50
C PRO A 82 -2.75 28.74 -21.60
N GLN A 83 -1.93 29.63 -22.18
CA GLN A 83 -2.27 31.04 -22.44
C GLN A 83 -3.39 31.18 -23.48
N GLU A 84 -3.42 30.33 -24.51
CA GLU A 84 -4.41 30.40 -25.59
C GLU A 84 -5.78 29.87 -25.17
N ILE A 85 -5.82 28.91 -24.25
CA ILE A 85 -7.05 28.21 -23.87
C ILE A 85 -7.76 28.82 -22.65
N ILE A 86 -7.34 30.00 -22.19
CA ILE A 86 -7.93 30.64 -21.00
C ILE A 86 -9.43 30.84 -21.21
N ASP A 87 -9.87 31.47 -22.30
CA ASP A 87 -11.28 31.49 -22.70
C ASP A 87 -11.55 30.37 -23.71
N PHE A 88 -11.87 29.19 -23.18
CA PHE A 88 -12.14 27.99 -23.98
C PHE A 88 -13.31 28.16 -24.97
N GLU A 89 -14.19 29.14 -24.73
CA GLU A 89 -15.33 29.45 -25.60
C GLU A 89 -15.04 30.48 -26.69
N SER A 90 -13.81 31.01 -26.74
CA SER A 90 -13.40 32.02 -27.73
C SER A 90 -13.40 31.46 -29.16
N ASP A 91 -13.68 32.34 -30.13
CA ASP A 91 -13.72 31.96 -31.55
C ASP A 91 -12.33 31.51 -32.05
N THR A 92 -11.25 32.01 -31.44
CA THR A 92 -9.87 31.61 -31.73
C THR A 92 -9.60 30.16 -31.32
N VAL A 93 -10.08 29.73 -30.15
CA VAL A 93 -9.99 28.33 -29.70
C VAL A 93 -10.86 27.45 -30.59
N LYS A 94 -12.10 27.86 -30.88
CA LYS A 94 -13.01 27.12 -31.77
C LYS A 94 -12.48 26.96 -33.20
N ALA A 95 -11.64 27.88 -33.68
CA ALA A 95 -11.00 27.76 -34.99
C ALA A 95 -9.82 26.77 -35.02
N LYS A 96 -9.16 26.53 -33.87
CA LYS A 96 -8.03 25.60 -33.76
C LYS A 96 -8.46 24.14 -33.53
N PHE A 97 -9.63 23.91 -32.94
CA PHE A 97 -10.18 22.58 -32.70
C PHE A 97 -11.33 22.27 -33.66
N THR A 98 -11.48 21.00 -34.10
CA THR A 98 -12.69 20.58 -34.84
C THR A 98 -13.93 20.70 -33.95
N GLU A 99 -15.13 20.83 -34.53
CA GLU A 99 -16.38 20.93 -33.74
C GLU A 99 -16.57 19.71 -32.83
N GLU A 100 -16.31 18.49 -33.35
CA GLU A 100 -16.34 17.27 -32.53
C GLU A 100 -15.23 17.24 -31.47
N GLY A 101 -14.02 17.69 -31.80
CA GLY A 101 -12.89 17.72 -30.87
C GLY A 101 -13.10 18.72 -29.73
N CYS A 102 -13.63 19.91 -30.05
CA CYS A 102 -13.97 20.94 -29.06
C CYS A 102 -15.02 20.41 -28.07
N LYS A 103 -16.02 19.67 -28.55
CA LYS A 103 -17.03 19.04 -27.69
C LYS A 103 -16.43 17.97 -26.77
N GLU A 104 -15.60 17.08 -27.30
CA GLU A 104 -14.92 16.03 -26.53
C GLU A 104 -14.06 16.63 -25.40
N TYR A 105 -13.24 17.65 -25.71
CA TYR A 105 -12.40 18.31 -24.72
C TYR A 105 -13.19 19.10 -23.70
N LYS A 106 -14.29 19.75 -24.10
CA LYS A 106 -15.19 20.46 -23.17
C LYS A 106 -15.82 19.50 -22.16
N GLU A 107 -16.29 18.34 -22.62
CA GLU A 107 -16.84 17.29 -21.75
C GLU A 107 -15.79 16.73 -20.79
N PHE A 108 -14.56 16.51 -21.30
CA PHE A 108 -13.43 16.07 -20.48
C PHE A 108 -13.08 17.09 -19.39
N LEU A 109 -12.85 18.35 -19.74
CA LEU A 109 -12.46 19.41 -18.80
C LEU A 109 -13.54 19.67 -17.75
N SER A 110 -14.80 19.62 -18.16
CA SER A 110 -15.95 19.71 -17.23
C SER A 110 -15.95 18.54 -16.24
N THR A 111 -15.73 17.32 -16.74
CA THR A 111 -15.67 16.11 -15.91
C THR A 111 -14.49 16.14 -14.94
N LEU A 112 -13.30 16.53 -15.42
CA LEU A 112 -12.11 16.71 -14.58
C LEU A 112 -12.37 17.73 -13.48
N SER A 113 -12.94 18.89 -13.83
CA SER A 113 -13.22 19.97 -12.88
C SER A 113 -14.15 19.53 -11.75
N ILE A 114 -15.16 18.70 -12.04
CA ILE A 114 -16.03 18.08 -11.03
C ILE A 114 -15.24 17.16 -10.12
N TRP A 115 -14.37 16.33 -10.68
CA TRP A 115 -13.57 15.38 -9.90
C TRP A 115 -12.58 16.10 -8.98
N ILE A 116 -11.93 17.15 -9.47
CA ILE A 116 -11.07 18.01 -8.65
C ILE A 116 -11.87 18.66 -7.52
N TYR A 117 -13.02 19.25 -7.82
CA TYR A 117 -13.89 19.80 -6.79
C TYR A 117 -14.28 18.76 -5.73
N ARG A 118 -14.70 17.56 -6.15
CA ARG A 118 -15.05 16.46 -5.24
C ARG A 118 -13.86 16.02 -4.40
N THR A 119 -12.68 15.90 -4.99
CA THR A 119 -11.45 15.52 -4.29
C THR A 119 -11.12 16.53 -3.20
N ILE A 120 -11.14 17.82 -3.52
CA ILE A 120 -10.92 18.89 -2.53
C ILE A 120 -12.00 18.84 -1.44
N SER A 121 -13.27 18.62 -1.82
CA SER A 121 -14.39 18.51 -0.88
C SER A 121 -14.27 17.31 0.05
N VAL A 122 -13.79 16.17 -0.43
CA VAL A 122 -13.55 14.95 0.36
C VAL A 122 -12.37 15.16 1.30
N TYR A 123 -11.25 15.71 0.81
CA TYR A 123 -10.08 16.05 1.62
C TYR A 123 -10.46 16.97 2.79
N LYS A 124 -11.30 17.98 2.50
CA LYS A 124 -11.79 18.94 3.49
C LYS A 124 -12.57 18.31 4.65
N GLN A 125 -13.18 17.15 4.45
CA GLN A 125 -13.95 16.49 5.52
C GLN A 125 -13.07 16.08 6.70
N THR A 126 -11.77 15.85 6.45
CA THR A 126 -10.81 15.41 7.45
C THR A 126 -9.67 16.42 7.69
N HIS A 127 -9.45 17.39 6.80
CA HIS A 127 -8.36 18.37 6.86
C HIS A 127 -8.86 19.80 6.56
N ASN A 128 -8.34 20.83 7.21
CA ASN A 128 -8.82 22.23 7.06
C ASN A 128 -7.72 23.27 6.82
N ASP A 129 -6.46 22.87 6.82
CA ASP A 129 -5.25 23.70 6.76
C ASP A 129 -4.88 24.18 5.35
N ASN A 130 -5.22 23.42 4.32
CA ASN A 130 -4.80 23.64 2.93
C ASN A 130 -5.89 24.19 1.99
N ILE A 131 -7.09 24.49 2.50
CA ILE A 131 -8.25 24.87 1.69
C ILE A 131 -8.64 26.34 1.91
N LEU A 132 -8.82 27.07 0.82
CA LEU A 132 -9.45 28.38 0.76
C LEU A 132 -10.93 28.20 0.39
N GLU A 133 -11.83 28.65 1.27
CA GLU A 133 -13.28 28.63 1.06
C GLU A 133 -13.89 29.99 1.46
N SER A 134 -15.04 30.29 0.86
CA SER A 134 -15.95 31.36 1.25
C SER A 134 -16.52 31.20 2.67
N LYS A 135 -16.41 32.22 3.52
CA LYS A 135 -16.89 32.20 4.92
C LYS A 135 -18.30 32.78 5.06
N GLU A 136 -19.30 32.25 4.38
CA GLU A 136 -20.70 32.44 4.76
C GLU A 136 -21.48 31.17 4.41
N TYR A 137 -22.04 30.46 5.41
CA TYR A 137 -23.24 29.57 5.36
C TYR A 137 -23.33 28.60 6.56
N GLN A 138 -22.81 28.96 7.74
CA GLN A 138 -23.16 28.23 8.97
C GLN A 138 -24.53 28.60 9.55
N SER A 139 -25.26 29.57 9.00
CA SER A 139 -26.59 29.95 9.50
C SER A 139 -27.74 29.22 8.79
N GLU A 140 -28.36 28.33 9.57
CA GLU A 140 -29.78 27.95 9.57
C GLU A 140 -30.37 27.24 8.34
N SER A 141 -30.28 25.91 8.38
CA SER A 141 -31.43 25.06 8.08
C SER A 141 -31.49 23.96 9.13
N ARG A 142 -32.39 24.12 10.11
CA ARG A 142 -32.75 23.06 11.06
C ARG A 142 -33.44 21.94 10.29
N GLY A 143 -32.70 20.89 9.95
CA GLY A 143 -33.24 19.65 9.39
C GLY A 143 -32.18 18.73 8.81
N ARG A 144 -32.48 17.43 8.77
CA ARG A 144 -31.71 16.32 8.13
C ARG A 144 -31.58 16.46 6.59
N LYS A 145 -31.71 17.65 6.01
CA LYS A 145 -31.55 17.86 4.56
C LYS A 145 -30.07 18.03 4.20
N GLN A 146 -29.62 17.31 3.18
CA GLN A 146 -28.28 17.43 2.60
C GLN A 146 -28.00 18.90 2.25
N LYS A 147 -26.93 19.47 2.81
CA LYS A 147 -26.49 20.84 2.55
C LYS A 147 -25.66 20.85 1.26
N HIS A 148 -26.07 21.61 0.26
CA HIS A 148 -25.25 21.92 -0.92
C HIS A 148 -24.62 23.29 -0.68
N ASN A 149 -23.30 23.34 -0.50
CA ASN A 149 -22.58 24.55 -0.09
C ASN A 149 -22.33 25.47 -1.29
N THR A 150 -22.07 24.89 -2.46
CA THR A 150 -21.67 25.61 -3.69
C THR A 150 -22.68 25.41 -4.82
N LEU A 151 -22.65 26.25 -5.87
CA LEU A 151 -23.43 25.98 -7.09
C LEU A 151 -23.01 24.63 -7.71
N LEU A 152 -21.71 24.33 -7.69
CA LEU A 152 -21.16 23.11 -8.26
C LEU A 152 -21.67 21.86 -7.51
N ASP A 153 -21.86 21.91 -6.19
CA ASP A 153 -22.52 20.83 -5.42
C ASP A 153 -23.92 20.51 -5.96
N VAL A 154 -24.68 21.55 -6.30
CA VAL A 154 -26.04 21.40 -6.81
C VAL A 154 -26.02 20.82 -8.21
N ILE A 155 -25.14 21.32 -9.10
CA ILE A 155 -24.97 20.79 -10.45
C ILE A 155 -24.57 19.31 -10.41
N ILE A 156 -23.63 18.97 -9.52
CA ILE A 156 -23.19 17.59 -9.31
C ILE A 156 -24.34 16.72 -8.82
N ALA A 157 -25.13 17.20 -7.86
CA ALA A 157 -26.26 16.45 -7.32
C ALA A 157 -27.38 16.25 -8.34
N LEU A 158 -27.64 17.25 -9.19
CA LEU A 158 -28.53 17.13 -10.35
C LEU A 158 -28.03 16.05 -11.32
N ARG A 159 -26.74 16.06 -11.65
CA ARG A 159 -26.12 15.06 -12.54
C ARG A 159 -26.24 13.64 -11.98
N ASP A 160 -25.85 13.43 -10.73
CA ASP A 160 -25.88 12.11 -10.10
C ASP A 160 -27.31 11.58 -9.97
N PHE A 161 -28.25 12.45 -9.60
CA PHE A 161 -29.66 12.08 -9.55
C PHE A 161 -30.15 11.67 -10.95
N ASN A 162 -29.77 12.41 -12.00
CA ASN A 162 -30.12 12.07 -13.38
C ASN A 162 -29.61 10.68 -13.76
N ARG A 163 -28.32 10.41 -13.53
CA ARG A 163 -27.67 9.15 -13.90
C ARG A 163 -28.27 7.95 -13.15
N ASN A 164 -28.51 8.10 -11.84
CA ASN A 164 -28.98 7.01 -11.00
C ASN A 164 -30.48 6.71 -11.14
N ASN A 165 -31.24 7.53 -11.87
CA ASN A 165 -32.71 7.41 -11.95
C ASN A 165 -33.25 7.37 -13.39
N GLN A 166 -32.44 6.97 -14.38
CA GLN A 166 -32.89 6.80 -15.78
C GLN A 166 -34.12 5.89 -15.92
N ASP A 167 -34.18 4.81 -15.13
CA ASP A 167 -35.34 3.90 -15.11
C ASP A 167 -36.63 4.59 -14.65
N TYR A 168 -36.51 5.50 -13.67
CA TYR A 168 -37.65 6.27 -13.17
C TYR A 168 -38.15 7.24 -14.25
N PHE A 169 -37.26 7.94 -14.94
CA PHE A 169 -37.63 8.84 -16.03
C PHE A 169 -38.27 8.10 -17.20
N THR A 170 -37.73 6.95 -17.57
CA THR A 170 -38.28 6.08 -18.61
C THR A 170 -39.66 5.55 -18.22
N PHE A 171 -39.85 5.16 -16.96
CA PHE A 171 -41.15 4.74 -16.44
C PHE A 171 -42.18 5.86 -16.47
N VAL A 172 -41.82 7.07 -16.03
CA VAL A 172 -42.72 8.24 -16.09
C VAL A 172 -43.06 8.58 -17.54
N ALA A 173 -42.08 8.63 -18.45
CA ALA A 173 -42.31 8.87 -19.87
C ALA A 173 -43.23 7.81 -20.51
N LYS A 174 -43.00 6.52 -20.21
CA LYS A 174 -43.85 5.41 -20.65
C LYS A 174 -45.28 5.53 -20.13
N ASN A 175 -45.47 5.90 -18.87
CA ASN A 175 -46.81 6.09 -18.29
C ASN A 175 -47.54 7.29 -18.90
N VAL A 176 -46.82 8.35 -19.28
CA VAL A 176 -47.41 9.50 -19.97
C VAL A 176 -47.81 9.15 -21.41
N HIS A 177 -47.01 8.32 -22.10
CA HIS A 177 -47.23 7.97 -23.52
C HIS A 177 -48.16 6.76 -23.74
N SER A 178 -48.35 5.88 -22.76
CA SER A 178 -49.17 4.65 -22.88
C SER A 178 -50.69 4.86 -22.85
N GLY A 179 -51.18 6.09 -23.04
CA GLY A 179 -52.56 6.35 -23.43
C GLY A 179 -53.57 6.37 -22.29
N TYR A 180 -53.81 7.59 -21.78
CA TYR A 180 -54.95 7.99 -20.95
C TYR A 180 -56.24 8.15 -21.79
N ASN A 181 -56.75 7.05 -22.35
CA ASN A 181 -58.03 7.00 -23.06
C ASN A 181 -58.89 5.79 -22.58
N LYS A 182 -58.96 5.55 -21.27
CA LYS A 182 -60.03 4.68 -20.76
C LYS A 182 -61.36 5.40 -20.94
N ILE A 183 -62.19 4.84 -21.82
CA ILE A 183 -63.58 5.27 -22.04
C ILE A 183 -64.29 5.20 -20.69
N ASP A 184 -64.86 6.33 -20.27
CA ASP A 184 -65.78 6.34 -19.14
C ASP A 184 -67.11 5.81 -19.66
N TRP A 185 -67.30 4.50 -19.61
CA TRP A 185 -68.52 3.87 -20.13
C TRP A 185 -69.78 4.45 -19.48
N ASN A 186 -69.73 4.79 -18.20
CA ASN A 186 -70.89 5.37 -17.52
C ASN A 186 -71.25 6.76 -18.07
N LYS A 187 -70.26 7.62 -18.36
CA LYS A 187 -70.53 8.92 -19.01
C LYS A 187 -70.90 8.76 -20.48
N THR A 188 -70.20 7.88 -21.20
CA THR A 188 -70.46 7.58 -22.63
C THR A 188 -71.88 7.09 -22.85
N ILE A 189 -72.36 6.14 -22.04
CA ILE A 189 -73.73 5.61 -22.11
C ILE A 189 -74.76 6.71 -21.79
N ALA A 190 -74.43 7.62 -20.86
CA ALA A 190 -75.34 8.68 -20.44
C ALA A 190 -75.41 9.87 -21.43
N SER A 191 -74.33 10.17 -22.15
CA SER A 191 -74.23 11.39 -22.97
C SER A 191 -74.23 11.16 -24.49
N ALA A 192 -73.89 9.95 -24.95
CA ALA A 192 -73.80 9.63 -26.38
C ALA A 192 -74.88 8.62 -26.78
N GLN A 193 -75.50 8.82 -27.94
CA GLN A 193 -76.56 7.94 -28.43
C GLN A 193 -75.96 6.66 -29.05
N ALA A 194 -76.39 5.49 -28.59
CA ALA A 194 -75.95 4.21 -29.14
C ALA A 194 -76.68 3.86 -30.44
N ILE A 195 -75.95 3.30 -31.40
CA ILE A 195 -76.52 2.68 -32.60
C ILE A 195 -76.45 1.17 -32.43
N ILE A 196 -77.56 0.46 -32.60
CA ILE A 196 -77.59 -1.00 -32.47
C ILE A 196 -77.23 -1.63 -33.81
N GLN A 197 -76.14 -2.39 -33.83
CA GLN A 197 -75.71 -3.15 -35.00
C GLN A 197 -75.49 -4.60 -34.59
N ASN A 198 -76.12 -5.55 -35.30
CA ASN A 198 -76.07 -6.99 -35.01
C ASN A 198 -76.37 -7.34 -33.52
N GLY A 199 -77.37 -6.68 -32.93
CA GLY A 199 -77.78 -6.92 -31.54
C GLY A 199 -76.83 -6.35 -30.47
N SER A 200 -75.78 -5.63 -30.87
CA SER A 200 -74.84 -4.99 -29.94
C SER A 200 -74.89 -3.46 -30.04
N PRO A 201 -74.90 -2.72 -28.91
CA PRO A 201 -74.85 -1.27 -28.92
C PRO A 201 -73.44 -0.77 -29.25
N VAL A 202 -73.33 0.06 -30.29
CA VAL A 202 -72.09 0.71 -30.73
C VAL A 202 -72.19 2.22 -30.48
N TYR A 203 -71.21 2.78 -29.78
CA TYR A 203 -71.11 4.22 -29.51
C TYR A 203 -70.05 4.83 -30.44
N ILE A 204 -70.46 5.79 -31.27
CA ILE A 204 -69.55 6.45 -32.23
C ILE A 204 -68.62 7.46 -31.51
N GLU A 205 -69.11 8.14 -30.47
CA GLU A 205 -68.37 9.19 -29.76
C GLU A 205 -68.22 8.88 -28.25
N PRO A 206 -67.24 8.05 -27.85
CA PRO A 206 -67.00 7.74 -26.45
C PRO A 206 -66.39 8.90 -25.65
N VAL A 207 -66.89 9.13 -24.43
CA VAL A 207 -66.37 10.13 -23.49
C VAL A 207 -65.26 9.53 -22.64
N ASN A 208 -64.06 10.10 -22.71
CA ASN A 208 -62.88 9.60 -21.98
C ASN A 208 -62.71 10.27 -20.60
N ARG A 209 -62.21 9.53 -19.60
CA ARG A 209 -61.75 10.13 -18.34
C ARG A 209 -60.45 10.91 -18.55
N LYS A 210 -60.54 12.24 -18.59
CA LYS A 210 -59.36 13.11 -18.39
C LYS A 210 -59.18 13.38 -16.90
N LYS A 211 -58.17 12.79 -16.27
CA LYS A 211 -57.77 13.20 -14.91
C LYS A 211 -56.66 14.26 -15.00
N MET A 212 -56.99 15.46 -14.54
CA MET A 212 -56.21 16.54 -13.91
C MET A 212 -54.69 16.68 -14.17
N VAL A 213 -54.28 17.94 -14.45
CA VAL A 213 -52.92 18.51 -14.54
C VAL A 213 -51.78 17.60 -14.01
N ASN A 214 -50.91 17.19 -14.94
CA ASN A 214 -49.74 16.36 -14.69
C ASN A 214 -48.62 17.18 -14.02
N PHE A 215 -48.70 17.41 -12.70
CA PHE A 215 -47.70 18.21 -11.97
C PHE A 215 -46.29 17.61 -12.02
N ASP A 216 -46.18 16.30 -12.22
CA ASP A 216 -44.92 15.59 -12.45
C ASP A 216 -44.27 16.01 -13.78
N GLU A 217 -45.07 16.24 -14.83
CA GLU A 217 -44.58 16.74 -16.12
C GLU A 217 -44.02 18.16 -16.03
N GLU A 218 -44.70 19.05 -15.29
CA GLU A 218 -44.18 20.42 -15.09
C GLU A 218 -42.83 20.41 -14.33
N LEU A 219 -42.70 19.57 -13.30
CA LEU A 219 -41.45 19.43 -12.55
C LEU A 219 -40.33 18.86 -13.43
N LEU A 220 -40.63 17.83 -14.23
CA LEU A 220 -39.66 17.23 -15.14
C LEU A 220 -39.25 18.18 -16.25
N VAL A 221 -40.17 18.97 -16.82
CA VAL A 221 -39.83 20.04 -17.78
C VAL A 221 -38.85 21.01 -17.15
N ILE A 222 -39.09 21.48 -15.91
CA ILE A 222 -38.16 22.37 -15.21
C ILE A 222 -36.80 21.67 -15.00
N TYR A 223 -36.80 20.43 -14.52
CA TYR A 223 -35.59 19.66 -14.25
C TYR A 223 -34.74 19.46 -15.51
N PHE A 224 -35.31 18.94 -16.60
CA PHE A 224 -34.58 18.74 -17.85
C PHE A 224 -34.21 20.05 -18.53
N SER A 225 -34.98 21.14 -18.32
CA SER A 225 -34.57 22.48 -18.77
C SER A 225 -33.35 22.99 -18.02
N ILE A 226 -33.24 22.70 -16.71
CA ILE A 226 -32.04 23.00 -15.92
C ILE A 226 -30.86 22.18 -16.44
N LEU A 227 -31.01 20.87 -16.64
CA LEU A 227 -29.93 20.03 -17.20
C LEU A 227 -29.47 20.54 -18.57
N ASN A 228 -30.41 20.90 -19.44
CA ASN A 228 -30.12 21.49 -20.74
C ASN A 228 -29.41 22.84 -20.63
N TYR A 229 -29.87 23.73 -19.74
CA TYR A 229 -29.19 25.01 -19.48
C TYR A 229 -27.76 24.80 -18.97
N ILE A 230 -27.55 23.84 -18.08
CA ILE A 230 -26.23 23.52 -17.54
C ILE A 230 -25.32 22.95 -18.65
N ARG A 231 -25.87 22.11 -19.55
CA ARG A 231 -25.13 21.60 -20.71
C ARG A 231 -24.65 22.70 -21.63
N GLU A 232 -25.54 23.61 -22.03
CA GLU A 232 -25.22 24.70 -22.94
C GLU A 232 -24.28 25.74 -22.28
N THR A 233 -24.54 26.10 -21.02
CA THR A 233 -23.86 27.22 -20.33
C THR A 233 -22.54 26.80 -19.68
N HIS A 234 -22.49 25.61 -19.11
CA HIS A 234 -21.35 25.13 -18.31
C HIS A 234 -20.66 23.89 -18.90
N GLY A 235 -21.17 23.32 -19.99
CA GLY A 235 -20.52 22.21 -20.69
C GLY A 235 -20.66 20.82 -20.05
N PHE A 236 -21.51 20.66 -19.04
CA PHE A 236 -21.74 19.34 -18.44
C PHE A 236 -22.63 18.47 -19.32
N SER A 237 -22.23 17.23 -19.57
CA SER A 237 -23.04 16.26 -20.31
C SER A 237 -24.11 15.61 -19.41
N PHE A 238 -25.32 15.47 -19.95
CA PHE A 238 -26.44 14.81 -19.30
C PHE A 238 -27.20 13.94 -20.31
N GLU A 239 -27.60 12.74 -19.87
CA GLU A 239 -28.55 11.91 -20.60
C GLU A 239 -29.96 12.51 -20.45
N ILE A 240 -30.48 13.08 -21.53
CA ILE A 240 -31.84 13.65 -21.60
C ILE A 240 -32.66 12.75 -22.52
N ASN A 241 -33.22 11.70 -21.94
CA ASN A 241 -33.95 10.67 -22.68
C ASN A 241 -35.46 10.96 -22.79
N ILE A 242 -35.87 12.24 -22.76
CA ILE A 242 -37.29 12.62 -22.81
C ILE A 242 -37.57 13.74 -23.82
N GLN A 243 -38.63 13.57 -24.61
CA GLN A 243 -39.08 14.49 -25.66
C GLN A 243 -40.03 15.59 -25.14
N TYR A 244 -39.82 16.09 -23.92
CA TYR A 244 -40.63 17.21 -23.41
C TYR A 244 -40.20 18.54 -24.06
N PRO A 245 -41.14 19.48 -24.30
CA PRO A 245 -40.80 20.82 -24.76
C PRO A 245 -40.08 21.59 -23.62
N LEU A 246 -38.76 21.70 -23.73
CA LEU A 246 -37.92 22.34 -22.72
C LEU A 246 -38.06 23.87 -22.76
N ILE A 247 -37.86 24.51 -21.61
CA ILE A 247 -37.73 25.96 -21.50
C ILE A 247 -36.41 26.35 -22.17
N SER A 248 -36.46 27.31 -23.10
CA SER A 248 -35.25 27.78 -23.79
C SER A 248 -34.23 28.37 -22.81
N CYS A 249 -32.94 28.16 -23.10
CA CYS A 249 -31.85 28.62 -22.23
C CYS A 249 -31.90 30.13 -21.96
N GLU A 250 -32.27 30.94 -22.97
CA GLU A 250 -32.46 32.37 -22.79
C GLU A 250 -33.58 32.73 -21.82
N LYS A 251 -34.73 32.03 -21.92
CA LYS A 251 -35.88 32.25 -21.05
C LYS A 251 -35.56 31.82 -19.62
N LEU A 252 -34.79 30.73 -19.47
CA LEU A 252 -34.33 30.24 -18.18
C LEU A 252 -33.38 31.26 -17.53
N LYS A 253 -32.38 31.76 -18.27
CA LYS A 253 -31.44 32.80 -17.82
C LYS A 253 -32.12 34.12 -17.43
N LYS A 254 -32.91 34.71 -18.34
CA LYS A 254 -33.50 36.05 -18.15
C LYS A 254 -34.65 36.05 -17.14
N SER A 255 -35.53 35.05 -17.20
CA SER A 255 -36.78 35.06 -16.41
C SER A 255 -36.70 34.16 -15.19
N TYR A 256 -36.31 32.88 -15.35
CA TYR A 256 -36.31 31.93 -14.24
C TYR A 256 -35.21 32.24 -13.21
N ILE A 257 -34.01 32.54 -13.68
CA ILE A 257 -32.87 32.96 -12.85
C ILE A 257 -32.97 34.46 -12.57
N GLY A 258 -32.80 35.33 -13.58
CA GLY A 258 -32.64 36.78 -13.37
C GLY A 258 -33.79 37.48 -12.63
N ARG A 259 -35.04 36.99 -12.75
CA ARG A 259 -36.21 37.53 -12.04
C ARG A 259 -36.70 36.64 -10.89
N ASN A 260 -35.94 35.60 -10.53
CA ASN A 260 -36.28 34.61 -9.52
C ASN A 260 -37.64 33.91 -9.73
N LEU A 261 -38.07 33.79 -10.99
CA LEU A 261 -39.33 33.11 -11.32
C LEU A 261 -39.24 31.60 -11.01
N GLY A 262 -38.06 30.99 -11.12
CA GLY A 262 -37.84 29.57 -10.86
C GLY A 262 -38.18 29.17 -9.42
N CYS A 263 -37.62 29.85 -8.42
CA CYS A 263 -37.93 29.57 -7.01
C CYS A 263 -39.40 29.85 -6.68
N ARG A 264 -39.98 30.91 -7.24
CA ARG A 264 -41.41 31.24 -7.06
C ARG A 264 -42.30 30.14 -7.63
N ARG A 265 -41.99 29.67 -8.83
CA ARG A 265 -42.77 28.60 -9.49
C ARG A 265 -42.67 27.28 -8.74
N LEU A 266 -41.46 26.91 -8.30
CA LEU A 266 -41.25 25.72 -7.49
C LEU A 266 -42.03 25.77 -6.18
N LYS A 267 -42.06 26.91 -5.46
CA LYS A 267 -42.90 27.05 -4.25
C LYS A 267 -44.39 26.84 -4.52
N GLN A 268 -44.92 27.26 -5.68
CA GLN A 268 -46.33 27.06 -6.06
C GLN A 268 -46.69 25.59 -6.29
N ILE A 269 -45.73 24.77 -6.70
CA ILE A 269 -45.96 23.35 -7.05
C ILE A 269 -45.52 22.38 -5.94
N LYS A 270 -44.85 22.85 -4.88
CA LYS A 270 -44.26 22.05 -3.78
C LYS A 270 -45.22 21.02 -3.15
N TYR A 271 -46.47 21.39 -2.88
CA TYR A 271 -47.43 20.54 -2.15
C TYR A 271 -48.15 19.51 -3.04
N LYS A 272 -47.71 19.33 -4.28
CA LYS A 272 -48.42 18.52 -5.29
C LYS A 272 -47.73 17.18 -5.60
N TYR A 273 -46.62 16.87 -4.93
CA TYR A 273 -45.81 15.67 -5.15
C TYR A 273 -45.95 14.68 -3.99
N PHE A 274 -46.22 13.42 -4.32
CA PHE A 274 -46.40 12.34 -3.35
C PHE A 274 -45.26 11.31 -3.35
N SER A 275 -44.32 11.39 -4.30
CA SER A 275 -43.17 10.48 -4.37
C SER A 275 -41.89 11.13 -3.83
N ASP A 276 -41.09 10.35 -3.09
CA ASP A 276 -39.80 10.81 -2.55
C ASP A 276 -38.83 11.26 -3.66
N LYS A 277 -38.89 10.61 -4.84
CA LYS A 277 -38.10 11.00 -6.02
C LYS A 277 -38.53 12.37 -6.56
N ALA A 278 -39.83 12.66 -6.66
CA ALA A 278 -40.30 13.97 -7.11
C ALA A 278 -39.96 15.08 -6.10
N LEU A 279 -40.09 14.81 -4.79
CA LEU A 279 -39.65 15.75 -3.75
C LEU A 279 -38.15 16.03 -3.84
N ARG A 280 -37.34 15.01 -4.15
CA ARG A 280 -35.90 15.19 -4.36
C ARG A 280 -35.59 16.03 -5.60
N ILE A 281 -36.27 15.79 -6.73
CA ILE A 281 -36.14 16.63 -7.93
C ILE A 281 -36.48 18.08 -7.60
N TRP A 282 -37.58 18.31 -6.87
CA TRP A 282 -37.98 19.65 -6.43
C TRP A 282 -36.90 20.33 -5.59
N ASP A 283 -36.35 19.64 -4.59
CA ASP A 283 -35.30 20.19 -3.72
C ASP A 283 -34.05 20.57 -4.54
N LEU A 284 -33.65 19.75 -5.51
CA LEU A 284 -32.51 20.01 -6.38
C LEU A 284 -32.75 21.20 -7.33
N CYS A 285 -33.91 21.24 -8.00
CA CYS A 285 -34.29 22.36 -8.87
C CYS A 285 -34.36 23.68 -8.08
N TYR A 286 -34.85 23.63 -6.83
CA TYR A 286 -34.94 24.80 -5.97
C TYR A 286 -33.56 25.29 -5.57
N ALA A 287 -32.69 24.38 -5.14
CA ALA A 287 -31.30 24.71 -4.80
C ALA A 287 -30.58 25.36 -5.99
N PHE A 288 -30.83 24.87 -7.21
CA PHE A 288 -30.20 25.42 -8.42
C PHE A 288 -30.62 26.87 -8.67
N PHE A 289 -31.93 27.14 -8.75
CA PHE A 289 -32.41 28.50 -8.99
C PHE A 289 -32.05 29.47 -7.86
N ASP A 290 -32.07 29.02 -6.60
CA ASP A 290 -31.70 29.87 -5.47
C ASP A 290 -30.22 30.29 -5.56
N ARG A 291 -29.34 29.37 -5.96
CA ARG A 291 -27.90 29.64 -6.15
C ARG A 291 -27.64 30.54 -7.35
N GLU A 292 -28.14 30.18 -8.53
CA GLU A 292 -28.00 30.98 -9.76
C GLU A 292 -28.54 32.41 -9.59
N TYR A 293 -29.68 32.57 -8.91
CA TYR A 293 -30.24 33.90 -8.65
C TYR A 293 -29.35 34.73 -7.72
N ARG A 294 -28.78 34.12 -6.68
CA ARG A 294 -27.85 34.80 -5.76
C ARG A 294 -26.55 35.22 -6.46
N ILE A 295 -26.01 34.38 -7.34
CA ILE A 295 -24.87 34.70 -8.21
C ILE A 295 -25.23 35.91 -9.09
N ALA A 296 -26.38 35.85 -9.78
CA ALA A 296 -26.83 36.93 -10.66
C ALA A 296 -27.09 38.27 -9.94
N MET A 297 -27.42 38.24 -8.64
CA MET A 297 -27.66 39.43 -7.82
C MET A 297 -26.37 40.06 -7.25
N ASN A 298 -25.18 39.59 -7.61
CA ASN A 298 -23.88 40.07 -7.10
C ASN A 298 -23.75 40.09 -5.55
N ARG A 299 -24.59 39.32 -4.83
CA ARG A 299 -24.55 39.28 -3.35
C ARG A 299 -23.49 38.33 -2.81
N GLN A 300 -22.95 37.43 -3.63
CA GLN A 300 -21.91 36.51 -3.21
C GLN A 300 -20.55 37.15 -3.46
N SER A 301 -19.90 37.59 -2.38
CA SER A 301 -18.50 37.95 -2.44
C SER A 301 -17.57 36.76 -2.62
N GLU A 302 -18.05 35.54 -2.42
CA GLU A 302 -17.18 34.39 -2.19
C GLU A 302 -17.93 33.09 -2.60
N ASP A 303 -17.81 32.58 -3.83
CA ASP A 303 -18.11 31.17 -4.15
C ASP A 303 -16.84 30.58 -4.76
N TYR A 304 -15.99 30.03 -3.89
CA TYR A 304 -14.72 29.42 -4.27
C TYR A 304 -14.38 28.26 -3.35
N LEU A 305 -13.75 27.25 -3.95
CA LEU A 305 -13.10 26.15 -3.26
C LEU A 305 -11.75 25.93 -3.95
N LEU A 306 -10.68 26.42 -3.33
CA LEU A 306 -9.32 26.36 -3.87
C LEU A 306 -8.39 25.65 -2.89
N ALA A 307 -7.62 24.69 -3.36
CA ALA A 307 -6.48 24.12 -2.66
C ALA A 307 -5.26 25.02 -2.86
N LYS A 308 -4.51 25.31 -1.79
CA LYS A 308 -3.25 26.08 -1.88
C LYS A 308 -2.07 25.24 -2.36
N ASP A 309 -2.07 23.97 -1.97
CA ASP A 309 -1.05 23.00 -2.32
C ASP A 309 -1.72 21.69 -2.73
N PHE A 310 -1.87 21.47 -4.03
CA PHE A 310 -2.49 20.24 -4.53
C PHE A 310 -1.55 19.03 -4.47
N GLU A 311 -0.23 19.24 -4.37
CA GLU A 311 0.76 18.17 -4.20
C GLU A 311 0.53 17.46 -2.87
N HIS A 312 0.34 18.21 -1.79
CA HIS A 312 -0.01 17.63 -0.50
C HIS A 312 -1.35 16.88 -0.52
N ILE A 313 -2.38 17.41 -1.21
CA ILE A 313 -3.66 16.69 -1.36
C ILE A 313 -3.45 15.38 -2.14
N PHE A 314 -2.58 15.38 -3.15
CA PHE A 314 -2.23 14.19 -3.91
C PHE A 314 -1.53 13.14 -3.04
N GLU A 315 -0.60 13.54 -2.18
CA GLU A 315 0.04 12.64 -1.20
C GLU A 315 -1.02 12.00 -0.28
N VAL A 316 -1.90 12.81 0.33
CA VAL A 316 -2.97 12.28 1.20
C VAL A 316 -3.92 11.36 0.45
N MET A 317 -4.20 11.66 -0.83
CA MET A 317 -5.03 10.83 -1.69
C MET A 317 -4.39 9.46 -1.93
N ILE A 318 -3.12 9.42 -2.31
CA ILE A 318 -2.38 8.16 -2.52
C ILE A 318 -2.26 7.38 -1.21
N ASP A 319 -1.95 8.05 -0.09
CA ASP A 319 -1.87 7.41 1.22
C ASP A 319 -3.20 6.75 1.62
N THR A 320 -4.31 7.47 1.43
CA THR A 320 -5.66 6.93 1.70
C THR A 320 -5.97 5.71 0.84
N LEU A 321 -5.53 5.72 -0.42
CA LEU A 321 -5.85 4.65 -1.37
C LEU A 321 -4.90 3.45 -1.23
N VAL A 322 -3.63 3.64 -0.88
CA VAL A 322 -2.61 2.58 -0.79
C VAL A 322 -2.40 2.08 0.63
N SER A 323 -2.17 2.97 1.59
CA SER A 323 -1.94 2.63 3.00
C SER A 323 -3.24 2.48 3.77
N GLY A 324 -4.23 3.33 3.51
CA GLY A 324 -5.50 3.31 4.21
C GLY A 324 -5.35 3.54 5.70
N ASN A 325 -6.04 2.73 6.51
CA ASN A 325 -5.98 2.85 7.96
C ASN A 325 -4.73 2.18 8.55
N ASP A 326 -3.98 1.40 7.77
CA ASP A 326 -2.86 0.60 8.27
C ASP A 326 -1.73 1.51 8.78
N LYS A 327 -1.51 2.65 8.12
CA LYS A 327 -0.49 3.62 8.54
C LYS A 327 -0.74 4.18 9.94
N GLN A 328 -2.00 4.36 10.34
CA GLN A 328 -2.37 4.84 11.68
C GLN A 328 -2.13 3.78 12.76
N ASN A 329 -2.07 2.51 12.38
CA ASN A 329 -1.79 1.39 13.27
C ASN A 329 -0.28 1.12 13.41
N LEU A 330 0.57 1.80 12.61
CA LEU A 330 2.02 1.69 12.72
C LEU A 330 2.53 2.54 13.90
N PRO A 331 3.62 2.09 14.56
CA PRO A 331 4.37 2.92 15.49
C PRO A 331 4.74 4.25 14.86
N LYS A 332 4.56 5.34 15.62
CA LYS A 332 4.82 6.70 15.11
C LYS A 332 6.26 6.87 14.66
N GLU A 333 7.20 6.19 15.28
CA GLU A 333 8.63 6.24 14.97
C GLU A 333 8.97 5.75 13.55
N LEU A 334 8.09 4.93 12.95
CA LEU A 334 8.24 4.47 11.57
C LEU A 334 7.80 5.54 10.56
N THR A 335 6.74 6.29 10.89
CA THR A 335 6.17 7.33 10.03
C THR A 335 6.76 8.72 10.26
N GLU A 336 7.13 9.01 11.51
CA GLU A 336 7.77 10.23 12.03
C GLU A 336 9.17 9.84 12.53
N GLN A 337 10.15 9.91 11.63
CA GLN A 337 11.49 9.39 11.90
C GLN A 337 12.30 10.37 12.76
N ARG A 338 13.25 9.84 13.54
CA ARG A 338 14.08 10.64 14.47
C ARG A 338 14.94 11.72 13.80
N ASP A 339 15.20 11.57 12.50
CA ASP A 339 15.90 12.57 11.68
C ASP A 339 14.99 13.70 11.18
N GLY A 340 13.73 13.74 11.66
CA GLY A 340 12.73 14.76 11.34
C GLY A 340 12.00 14.51 10.03
N LYS A 341 12.21 13.36 9.37
CA LYS A 341 11.54 13.06 8.11
C LYS A 341 10.22 12.32 8.29
N LEU A 342 9.30 12.56 7.36
CA LEU A 342 7.96 12.00 7.36
C LEU A 342 7.79 11.04 6.17
N VAL A 343 7.43 9.79 6.46
CA VAL A 343 7.17 8.79 5.42
C VAL A 343 5.78 8.98 4.84
N ASP A 344 5.69 9.18 3.53
CA ASP A 344 4.42 9.52 2.87
C ASP A 344 3.47 8.33 2.85
N HIS A 345 3.95 7.13 2.48
CA HIS A 345 3.13 5.92 2.39
C HIS A 345 3.84 4.76 3.07
N MET A 346 3.14 4.10 3.98
CA MET A 346 3.66 2.91 4.65
C MET A 346 2.54 1.95 5.01
N PHE A 347 2.77 0.65 4.83
CA PHE A 347 1.88 -0.41 5.30
C PHE A 347 2.66 -1.71 5.50
N VAL A 348 2.09 -2.65 6.27
CA VAL A 348 2.61 -4.01 6.39
C VAL A 348 1.89 -4.91 5.38
N GLY A 349 2.64 -5.75 4.68
CA GLY A 349 2.12 -6.65 3.66
C GLY A 349 2.91 -7.94 3.57
N GLN A 350 2.54 -8.79 2.62
CA GLN A 350 3.19 -10.08 2.39
C GLN A 350 4.66 -9.93 2.00
N GLY A 351 5.52 -10.82 2.49
CA GLY A 351 6.93 -10.89 2.11
C GLY A 351 7.11 -11.16 0.61
N LEU A 352 8.30 -10.83 0.09
CA LEU A 352 8.64 -11.07 -1.32
C LEU A 352 9.05 -12.52 -1.61
N ILE A 353 9.40 -13.29 -0.58
CA ILE A 353 9.92 -14.66 -0.71
C ILE A 353 8.81 -15.69 -0.58
N GLU A 354 8.01 -15.61 0.47
CA GLU A 354 6.87 -16.49 0.72
C GLU A 354 5.66 -15.70 1.18
N GLN A 355 4.47 -16.27 0.96
CA GLN A 355 3.23 -15.79 1.54
C GLN A 355 2.99 -16.47 2.87
N SER A 356 2.66 -15.69 3.89
CA SER A 356 2.46 -16.20 5.23
C SER A 356 1.44 -15.36 5.99
N ASP A 357 0.69 -16.02 6.86
CA ASP A 357 -0.21 -15.35 7.81
C ASP A 357 0.53 -14.98 9.12
N LEU A 358 1.77 -15.43 9.29
CA LEU A 358 2.58 -15.08 10.46
C LEU A 358 3.09 -13.65 10.36
N THR A 359 2.81 -12.85 11.38
CA THR A 359 3.25 -11.45 11.45
C THR A 359 4.76 -11.30 11.30
N SER A 360 5.56 -12.24 11.79
CA SER A 360 7.01 -12.25 11.66
C SER A 360 7.53 -12.36 10.22
N GLU A 361 6.74 -12.93 9.30
CA GLU A 361 7.09 -13.12 7.87
C GLU A 361 6.64 -11.97 6.96
N LEU A 362 5.73 -11.14 7.47
CA LEU A 362 5.32 -9.94 6.75
C LEU A 362 6.50 -8.99 6.60
N THR A 363 6.37 -8.00 5.72
CA THR A 363 7.38 -6.96 5.51
C THR A 363 6.74 -5.58 5.44
N TYR A 364 7.57 -4.55 5.57
CA TYR A 364 7.14 -3.16 5.42
C TYR A 364 7.21 -2.73 3.97
N TYR A 365 6.12 -2.18 3.46
CA TYR A 365 6.08 -1.52 2.17
C TYR A 365 6.22 -0.02 2.40
N ILE A 366 7.21 0.60 1.77
CA ILE A 366 7.53 2.01 1.96
C ILE A 366 7.45 2.71 0.61
N GLY A 367 6.72 3.82 0.57
CA GLY A 367 6.52 4.57 -0.66
C GLY A 367 6.47 6.08 -0.46
N ASP A 368 6.72 6.77 -1.56
CA ASP A 368 6.61 8.23 -1.71
C ASP A 368 5.87 8.49 -3.03
N SER A 369 5.08 9.56 -3.08
CA SER A 369 4.29 9.91 -4.26
C SER A 369 4.75 11.23 -4.86
N LYS A 370 4.71 11.31 -6.20
CA LYS A 370 5.20 12.45 -6.95
C LYS A 370 4.13 13.03 -7.85
N TYR A 371 3.94 14.34 -7.67
CA TYR A 371 2.98 15.15 -8.38
C TYR A 371 3.75 16.12 -9.31
N TYR A 372 4.19 15.63 -10.48
CA TYR A 372 5.01 16.39 -11.41
C TYR A 372 4.32 16.61 -12.76
N LYS A 373 4.79 17.64 -13.48
CA LYS A 373 4.46 17.85 -14.90
C LYS A 373 5.15 16.76 -15.73
N ARG A 374 4.55 16.32 -16.84
CA ARG A 374 5.19 15.36 -17.76
C ARG A 374 6.44 16.00 -18.38
N SER A 375 7.51 15.22 -18.54
CA SER A 375 8.67 15.66 -19.34
C SER A 375 8.48 15.33 -20.82
N LYS A 376 9.30 15.94 -21.70
CA LYS A 376 9.29 15.73 -23.16
C LYS A 376 9.28 14.26 -23.60
N ASN A 377 9.79 13.36 -22.78
CA ASN A 377 9.92 11.93 -23.09
C ASN A 377 8.75 11.07 -22.54
N ASP A 378 7.64 11.68 -22.13
CA ASP A 378 6.50 11.00 -21.50
C ASP A 378 6.89 10.24 -20.21
N ARG A 379 7.91 10.75 -19.51
CA ARG A 379 8.46 10.15 -18.29
C ARG A 379 8.47 11.16 -17.15
N THR A 380 8.19 10.69 -15.95
CA THR A 380 8.43 11.45 -14.73
C THR A 380 9.83 11.13 -14.24
N GLN A 381 10.77 12.06 -14.32
CA GLN A 381 12.12 11.83 -13.78
C GLN A 381 12.14 12.10 -12.28
N LEU A 382 12.57 11.11 -11.51
CA LEU A 382 12.86 11.28 -10.10
C LEU A 382 14.17 12.06 -9.95
N GLY A 383 14.17 13.11 -9.14
CA GLY A 383 15.40 13.79 -8.76
C GLY A 383 16.20 12.96 -7.76
N ASP A 384 17.53 13.05 -7.83
CA ASP A 384 18.46 12.30 -6.95
C ASP A 384 18.15 12.49 -5.46
N LYS A 385 17.70 13.69 -5.07
CA LYS A 385 17.29 13.98 -3.69
C LYS A 385 16.11 13.12 -3.22
N SER A 386 15.12 12.90 -4.08
CA SER A 386 13.94 12.08 -3.76
C SER A 386 14.33 10.62 -3.61
N ILE A 387 15.17 10.12 -4.51
CA ILE A 387 15.71 8.75 -4.47
C ILE A 387 16.49 8.52 -3.16
N TYR A 388 17.40 9.45 -2.81
CA TYR A 388 18.17 9.37 -1.58
C TYR A 388 17.30 9.45 -0.31
N LYS A 389 16.27 10.32 -0.32
CA LYS A 389 15.25 10.41 0.73
C LYS A 389 14.58 9.05 0.94
N GLN A 390 14.16 8.38 -0.14
CA GLN A 390 13.51 7.07 -0.08
C GLN A 390 14.41 5.97 0.50
N TYR A 391 15.69 5.90 0.08
CA TYR A 391 16.62 4.94 0.66
C TYR A 391 16.89 5.20 2.15
N THR A 392 16.86 6.47 2.57
CA THR A 392 16.98 6.80 3.99
C THR A 392 15.79 6.26 4.79
N TYR A 393 14.57 6.33 4.23
CA TYR A 393 13.37 5.78 4.88
C TYR A 393 13.52 4.30 5.15
N ALA A 394 13.91 3.53 4.15
CA ALA A 394 14.13 2.09 4.29
C ALA A 394 15.17 1.78 5.36
N ARG A 395 16.32 2.48 5.34
CA ARG A 395 17.39 2.28 6.35
C ARG A 395 16.92 2.57 7.77
N ASN A 396 16.16 3.65 7.97
CA ASN A 396 15.62 4.01 9.28
C ASN A 396 14.62 2.95 9.79
N VAL A 397 13.78 2.40 8.90
CA VAL A 397 12.85 1.29 9.24
C VAL A 397 13.61 0.02 9.61
N ILE A 398 14.65 -0.36 8.86
CA ILE A 398 15.49 -1.52 9.18
C ILE A 398 16.16 -1.34 10.54
N GLN A 399 16.73 -0.16 10.79
CA GLN A 399 17.40 0.14 12.05
C GLN A 399 16.42 0.10 13.23
N TRP A 400 15.22 0.67 13.08
CA TRP A 400 14.18 0.60 14.10
C TRP A 400 13.78 -0.86 14.39
N ASN A 401 13.57 -1.66 13.35
CA ASN A 401 13.20 -3.07 13.49
C ASN A 401 14.30 -3.87 14.20
N MET A 402 15.56 -3.63 13.84
CA MET A 402 16.70 -4.28 14.49
C MET A 402 16.77 -3.94 15.98
N ASN A 403 16.59 -2.67 16.36
CA ASN A 403 16.58 -2.27 17.76
C ASN A 403 15.45 -2.96 18.53
N LEU A 404 14.23 -2.99 17.97
CA LEU A 404 13.07 -3.64 18.59
C LEU A 404 13.35 -5.09 19.01
N PHE A 405 13.99 -5.89 18.15
CA PHE A 405 14.27 -7.30 18.45
C PHE A 405 15.55 -7.52 19.28
N LEU A 406 16.56 -6.65 19.13
CA LEU A 406 17.78 -6.75 19.95
C LEU A 406 17.56 -6.32 21.40
N ASP A 407 16.69 -5.34 21.63
CA ASP A 407 16.36 -4.83 22.97
C ASP A 407 15.42 -5.78 23.74
N GLY A 408 14.88 -6.81 23.08
CA GLY A 408 13.96 -7.79 23.67
C GLY A 408 12.49 -7.32 23.72
N ASP A 409 12.18 -6.20 23.09
CA ASP A 409 10.85 -5.59 23.04
C ASP A 409 9.94 -6.18 21.94
N GLY A 410 10.42 -7.19 21.22
CA GLY A 410 9.69 -7.93 20.21
C GLY A 410 8.52 -8.72 20.80
N ASN A 411 7.33 -8.13 20.84
CA ASN A 411 6.09 -8.75 21.33
C ASN A 411 5.35 -9.62 20.27
N GLY A 412 5.98 -9.85 19.10
CA GLY A 412 5.38 -10.58 17.98
C GLY A 412 4.36 -9.78 17.16
N ALA A 413 4.09 -8.51 17.49
CA ALA A 413 3.13 -7.68 16.76
C ALA A 413 3.69 -7.04 15.48
N HIS A 414 4.98 -7.21 15.21
CA HIS A 414 5.69 -6.56 14.11
C HIS A 414 6.43 -7.57 13.22
N PRO A 415 6.53 -7.31 11.90
CA PRO A 415 7.47 -7.97 10.99
C PRO A 415 8.85 -8.17 11.59
N GLN A 416 9.44 -9.35 11.42
CA GLN A 416 10.83 -9.61 11.81
C GLN A 416 11.69 -9.70 10.54
N LEU A 417 12.42 -8.62 10.25
CA LEU A 417 13.12 -8.53 8.98
C LEU A 417 14.39 -9.40 8.93
N ARG A 418 15.07 -9.58 10.06
CA ARG A 418 16.38 -10.24 10.14
C ARG A 418 16.26 -11.66 10.71
N ASP A 419 16.85 -12.63 10.01
CA ASP A 419 17.09 -13.96 10.56
C ASP A 419 18.37 -14.01 11.41
N ALA A 420 18.33 -14.74 12.52
CA ALA A 420 19.46 -14.82 13.45
C ALA A 420 20.56 -15.81 13.01
N LEU A 421 20.25 -16.79 12.14
CA LEU A 421 21.20 -17.80 11.70
C LEU A 421 22.01 -17.32 10.49
N THR A 422 21.33 -16.84 9.45
CA THR A 422 21.98 -16.39 8.21
C THR A 422 22.38 -14.93 8.24
N GLU A 423 21.86 -14.16 9.22
CA GLU A 423 21.89 -12.69 9.25
C GLU A 423 21.26 -12.01 8.02
N GLY A 424 20.53 -12.78 7.21
CA GLY A 424 19.82 -12.31 6.04
C GLY A 424 18.59 -11.50 6.41
N TYR A 425 18.32 -10.47 5.60
CA TYR A 425 17.17 -9.58 5.73
C TYR A 425 16.12 -9.91 4.66
N ASN A 426 14.86 -9.97 5.06
CA ASN A 426 13.74 -10.00 4.12
C ASN A 426 13.74 -8.68 3.33
N PRO A 427 13.83 -8.70 1.99
CA PRO A 427 13.94 -7.46 1.23
C PRO A 427 12.70 -6.58 1.43
N ILE A 428 12.92 -5.29 1.68
CA ILE A 428 11.86 -4.30 1.88
C ILE A 428 11.42 -3.75 0.53
N PRO A 429 10.14 -3.89 0.14
CA PRO A 429 9.56 -3.20 -1.01
C PRO A 429 9.65 -1.67 -0.88
N ASN A 430 10.40 -1.03 -1.77
CA ASN A 430 10.43 0.42 -1.89
C ASN A 430 9.86 0.86 -3.23
N PHE A 431 8.97 1.84 -3.23
CA PHE A 431 8.33 2.28 -4.47
C PHE A 431 8.07 3.79 -4.56
N PHE A 432 8.01 4.28 -5.79
CA PHE A 432 7.47 5.59 -6.12
C PHE A 432 6.16 5.46 -6.89
N ILE A 433 5.20 6.34 -6.61
CA ILE A 433 3.97 6.48 -7.40
C ILE A 433 3.94 7.88 -8.03
N SER A 434 3.96 7.95 -9.35
CA SER A 434 3.80 9.21 -10.08
C SER A 434 2.43 9.33 -10.71
N ALA A 435 1.84 10.52 -10.62
CA ALA A 435 0.65 10.87 -11.37
C ALA A 435 0.97 10.99 -12.88
N ARG A 436 0.19 10.33 -13.73
CA ARG A 436 0.30 10.45 -15.19
C ARG A 436 -1.07 10.48 -15.85
N ILE A 437 -1.21 11.25 -16.92
CA ILE A 437 -2.34 11.13 -17.86
C ILE A 437 -1.82 10.42 -19.12
N PRO A 438 -2.42 9.30 -19.56
CA PRO A 438 -1.98 8.61 -20.77
C PRO A 438 -1.93 9.54 -21.99
N ASN A 439 -0.91 9.40 -22.83
CA ASN A 439 -0.81 10.14 -24.11
C ASN A 439 -1.80 9.58 -25.14
N LYS A 440 -2.35 10.41 -26.02
CA LYS A 440 -3.16 10.02 -27.18
C LYS A 440 -2.42 9.07 -28.12
N LYS A 441 -1.11 9.27 -28.34
CA LYS A 441 -0.27 8.45 -29.25
C LYS A 441 -0.10 7.01 -28.75
N THR A 442 0.10 6.83 -27.44
CA THR A 442 0.40 5.53 -26.81
C THR A 442 -0.82 4.90 -26.14
N GLY A 443 -1.86 5.68 -25.84
CA GLY A 443 -2.99 5.30 -25.00
C GLY A 443 -4.20 4.75 -25.75
N GLY A 444 -4.29 4.89 -27.08
CA GLY A 444 -5.44 4.42 -27.86
C GLY A 444 -6.78 4.88 -27.24
N GLY A 445 -7.72 3.94 -27.05
CA GLY A 445 -9.02 4.20 -26.41
C GLY A 445 -9.00 4.47 -24.90
N LYS A 446 -7.83 4.45 -24.24
CA LYS A 446 -7.65 4.81 -22.82
C LYS A 446 -7.25 6.28 -22.61
N PHE A 447 -7.06 7.04 -23.68
CA PHE A 447 -6.80 8.49 -23.60
C PHE A 447 -7.94 9.20 -22.88
N LEU A 448 -7.62 10.09 -21.91
CA LEU A 448 -8.59 10.83 -21.08
C LEU A 448 -9.59 9.98 -20.30
N SER A 449 -9.30 8.69 -20.12
CA SER A 449 -10.19 7.78 -19.40
C SER A 449 -10.10 7.97 -17.89
N PHE A 450 -11.26 8.04 -17.24
CA PHE A 450 -11.40 8.01 -15.78
C PHE A 450 -11.58 6.59 -15.22
N ASP A 451 -11.48 5.57 -16.07
CA ASP A 451 -11.75 4.17 -15.71
C ASP A 451 -10.51 3.26 -15.83
N ASP A 452 -9.39 3.78 -16.37
CA ASP A 452 -8.11 3.04 -16.41
C ASP A 452 -7.50 2.98 -15.00
N LYS A 453 -7.70 1.84 -14.34
CA LYS A 453 -7.25 1.54 -12.97
C LYS A 453 -5.81 1.01 -12.89
N GLU A 454 -5.16 0.79 -14.02
CA GLU A 454 -3.89 0.06 -14.09
C GLU A 454 -2.73 0.84 -13.47
N LEU A 455 -1.91 0.12 -12.71
CA LEU A 455 -0.60 0.57 -12.28
C LEU A 455 0.40 0.22 -13.38
N LYS A 456 1.20 1.16 -13.88
CA LYS A 456 2.18 0.90 -14.96
C LYS A 456 3.59 1.05 -14.44
N ALA A 457 4.47 0.07 -14.67
CA ALA A 457 5.88 0.23 -14.32
C ALA A 457 6.52 1.21 -15.30
N GLN A 458 7.35 2.11 -14.80
CA GLN A 458 8.06 3.06 -15.66
C GLN A 458 9.30 2.41 -16.27
N ASP A 459 9.54 2.65 -17.56
CA ASP A 459 10.76 2.21 -18.23
C ASP A 459 12.01 2.79 -17.56
N GLY A 460 12.92 1.92 -17.13
CA GLY A 460 14.09 2.34 -16.36
C GLY A 460 13.75 2.89 -14.97
N GLY A 461 12.54 2.64 -14.48
CA GLY A 461 12.06 3.00 -13.15
C GLY A 461 12.59 2.11 -12.03
N VAL A 462 13.52 1.19 -12.33
CA VAL A 462 14.16 0.32 -11.34
C VAL A 462 15.51 0.91 -10.96
N GLN A 463 15.73 1.07 -9.67
CA GLN A 463 17.01 1.53 -9.10
C GLN A 463 17.42 0.62 -7.96
N LEU A 464 18.72 0.42 -7.82
CA LEU A 464 19.30 -0.48 -6.82
C LEU A 464 20.40 0.26 -6.08
N ASN A 465 20.19 0.46 -4.78
CA ASN A 465 21.25 0.85 -3.86
C ASN A 465 21.77 -0.42 -3.19
N ARG A 466 23.10 -0.58 -3.13
CA ARG A 466 23.74 -1.78 -2.60
C ARG A 466 25.15 -1.48 -2.14
N GLN A 467 25.60 -2.23 -1.13
CA GLN A 467 27.00 -2.25 -0.71
C GLN A 467 27.78 -3.39 -1.39
N PHE A 468 27.11 -4.50 -1.69
CA PHE A 468 27.67 -5.69 -2.32
C PHE A 468 26.85 -6.07 -3.54
N GLU A 469 27.50 -6.61 -4.56
CA GLU A 469 26.89 -6.85 -5.88
C GLU A 469 25.93 -8.04 -5.84
N ASN A 470 26.32 -9.10 -5.15
CA ASN A 470 25.63 -10.38 -5.13
C ASN A 470 25.14 -10.75 -3.71
N ARG A 471 24.44 -9.82 -3.06
CA ARG A 471 23.83 -10.04 -1.75
C ARG A 471 22.43 -9.44 -1.69
N LEU A 472 21.43 -10.20 -2.15
CA LEU A 472 20.03 -9.75 -2.14
C LEU A 472 19.50 -9.53 -0.71
N PHE A 473 19.84 -10.42 0.21
CA PHE A 473 19.35 -10.43 1.59
C PHE A 473 20.23 -9.61 2.54
N ASP A 474 20.92 -8.60 2.01
CA ASP A 474 21.71 -7.66 2.81
C ASP A 474 20.83 -6.45 3.16
N ARG A 475 20.99 -5.92 4.38
CA ARG A 475 20.24 -4.73 4.83
C ARG A 475 20.45 -3.51 3.94
N ASP A 476 21.60 -3.42 3.27
CA ASP A 476 21.97 -2.29 2.43
C ASP A 476 21.61 -2.51 0.95
N THR A 477 21.01 -3.66 0.60
CA THR A 477 20.46 -3.94 -0.73
C THR A 477 19.00 -3.51 -0.81
N LEU A 478 18.78 -2.33 -1.39
CA LEU A 478 17.48 -1.68 -1.47
C LEU A 478 17.06 -1.51 -2.93
N LEU A 479 16.08 -2.31 -3.34
CA LEU A 479 15.43 -2.20 -4.65
C LEU A 479 14.32 -1.16 -4.59
N LEU A 480 14.36 -0.21 -5.50
CA LEU A 480 13.38 0.85 -5.66
C LEU A 480 12.71 0.73 -7.02
N CYS A 481 11.38 0.61 -7.04
CA CYS A 481 10.59 0.49 -8.25
C CYS A 481 9.66 1.70 -8.44
N HIS A 482 9.63 2.27 -9.63
CA HIS A 482 8.84 3.43 -9.96
C HIS A 482 7.64 3.07 -10.83
N TYR A 483 6.45 3.48 -10.40
CA TYR A 483 5.18 3.23 -11.06
C TYR A 483 4.44 4.52 -11.40
N ASP A 484 3.76 4.51 -12.54
CA ASP A 484 2.79 5.52 -12.95
C ASP A 484 1.36 5.05 -12.62
N VAL A 485 0.55 5.96 -12.07
CA VAL A 485 -0.90 5.79 -11.92
C VAL A 485 -1.64 6.79 -12.79
N ASN A 486 -2.77 6.37 -13.35
CA ASN A 486 -3.64 7.28 -14.09
C ASN A 486 -4.26 8.33 -13.13
N PHE A 487 -3.78 9.57 -13.22
CA PHE A 487 -4.23 10.68 -12.38
C PHE A 487 -5.75 10.86 -12.41
N LEU A 488 -6.36 10.76 -13.60
CA LEU A 488 -7.80 10.93 -13.79
C LEU A 488 -8.60 9.90 -13.00
N TYR A 489 -8.19 8.63 -13.08
CA TYR A 489 -8.81 7.54 -12.33
C TYR A 489 -8.67 7.76 -10.83
N ILE A 490 -7.47 8.08 -10.34
CA ILE A 490 -7.18 8.26 -8.91
C ILE A 490 -8.02 9.40 -8.29
N VAL A 491 -8.05 10.56 -8.94
CA VAL A 491 -8.88 11.69 -8.50
C VAL A 491 -10.35 11.29 -8.49
N SER A 492 -10.83 10.56 -9.50
CA SER A 492 -12.22 10.11 -9.52
C SER A 492 -12.52 9.08 -8.42
N LEU A 493 -11.62 8.14 -8.15
CA LEU A 493 -11.79 7.10 -7.14
C LEU A 493 -11.83 7.69 -5.73
N TYR A 494 -10.92 8.62 -5.44
CA TYR A 494 -10.90 9.33 -4.17
C TYR A 494 -12.13 10.24 -4.02
N GLY A 495 -12.40 11.08 -5.03
CA GLY A 495 -13.53 12.01 -5.04
C GLY A 495 -14.91 11.34 -5.01
N ARG A 496 -15.04 10.08 -5.47
CA ARG A 496 -16.27 9.27 -5.27
C ARG A 496 -16.51 8.93 -3.81
N ASN A 497 -15.46 8.86 -2.99
CA ASN A 497 -15.49 8.45 -1.58
C ASN A 497 -16.23 7.13 -1.31
N ASN A 498 -16.18 6.19 -2.27
CA ASN A 498 -16.74 4.86 -2.09
C ASN A 498 -15.70 3.95 -1.44
N LYS A 499 -15.88 3.64 -0.15
CA LYS A 499 -14.92 2.84 0.63
C LYS A 499 -14.67 1.44 0.07
N SER A 500 -15.69 0.79 -0.49
CA SER A 500 -15.55 -0.55 -1.08
C SER A 500 -14.69 -0.51 -2.34
N ALA A 501 -14.93 0.45 -3.24
CA ALA A 501 -14.12 0.62 -4.45
C ALA A 501 -12.66 0.99 -4.12
N GLN A 502 -12.46 1.84 -3.11
CA GLN A 502 -11.13 2.21 -2.63
C GLN A 502 -10.38 1.01 -2.05
N ALA A 503 -11.05 0.16 -1.26
CA ALA A 503 -10.46 -1.05 -0.71
C ALA A 503 -10.09 -2.07 -1.81
N ALA A 504 -10.98 -2.28 -2.79
CA ALA A 504 -10.71 -3.17 -3.91
C ALA A 504 -9.50 -2.72 -4.75
N TRP A 505 -9.36 -1.41 -4.99
CA TRP A 505 -8.19 -0.88 -5.70
C TRP A 505 -6.92 -0.98 -4.85
N ARG A 506 -7.01 -0.77 -3.54
CA ARG A 506 -5.89 -0.93 -2.60
C ARG A 506 -5.30 -2.33 -2.68
N GLU A 507 -6.15 -3.35 -2.57
CA GLU A 507 -5.73 -4.75 -2.64
C GLU A 507 -5.06 -5.06 -3.98
N TYR A 508 -5.67 -4.62 -5.09
CA TYR A 508 -5.10 -4.73 -6.42
C TYR A 508 -3.68 -4.12 -6.49
N VAL A 509 -3.51 -2.88 -6.03
CA VAL A 509 -2.22 -2.17 -6.10
C VAL A 509 -1.15 -2.83 -5.24
N ARG A 510 -1.51 -3.31 -4.04
CA ARG A 510 -0.57 -4.02 -3.16
C ARG A 510 -0.08 -5.32 -3.79
N ASN A 511 -0.97 -6.06 -4.43
CA ASN A 511 -0.61 -7.27 -5.17
C ASN A 511 0.27 -6.93 -6.38
N GLU A 512 -0.05 -5.87 -7.12
CA GLU A 512 0.78 -5.40 -8.24
C GLU A 512 2.19 -4.99 -7.81
N PHE A 513 2.34 -4.30 -6.66
CA PHE A 513 3.66 -3.98 -6.12
C PHE A 513 4.46 -5.25 -5.85
N ARG A 514 3.87 -6.20 -5.11
CA ARG A 514 4.52 -7.48 -4.80
C ARG A 514 4.95 -8.20 -6.08
N ASN A 515 4.02 -8.42 -7.00
CA ASN A 515 4.26 -9.19 -8.23
C ASN A 515 5.32 -8.55 -9.12
N LYS A 516 5.30 -7.22 -9.29
CA LYS A 516 6.27 -6.53 -10.14
C LYS A 516 7.67 -6.48 -9.52
N ILE A 517 7.74 -6.35 -8.19
CA ILE A 517 9.02 -6.40 -7.48
C ILE A 517 9.59 -7.82 -7.55
N GLN A 518 8.78 -8.86 -7.32
CA GLN A 518 9.19 -10.25 -7.52
C GLN A 518 9.67 -10.51 -8.96
N GLY A 519 8.93 -10.04 -9.97
CA GLY A 519 9.35 -10.15 -11.37
C GLY A 519 10.69 -9.47 -11.64
N THR A 520 10.94 -8.30 -11.06
CA THR A 520 12.24 -7.61 -11.15
C THR A 520 13.35 -8.42 -10.47
N LEU A 521 13.07 -9.03 -9.31
CA LEU A 521 14.03 -9.89 -8.62
C LEU A 521 14.33 -11.18 -9.39
N ASN A 522 13.34 -11.80 -10.04
CA ASN A 522 13.52 -12.99 -10.88
C ASN A 522 14.37 -12.71 -12.13
N GLN A 523 14.39 -11.46 -12.61
CA GLN A 523 15.31 -11.02 -13.68
C GLN A 523 16.74 -10.85 -13.16
N LEU A 524 16.92 -10.43 -11.90
CA LEU A 524 18.24 -10.14 -11.32
C LEU A 524 18.91 -11.38 -10.72
N TYR A 525 18.14 -12.26 -10.08
CA TYR A 525 18.65 -13.36 -9.26
C TYR A 525 18.02 -14.70 -9.67
N THR A 526 18.82 -15.75 -9.53
CA THR A 526 18.37 -17.14 -9.55
C THR A 526 18.09 -17.58 -8.12
N PHE A 527 16.87 -18.03 -7.85
CA PHE A 527 16.46 -18.52 -6.54
C PHE A 527 16.50 -20.05 -6.49
N ARG A 528 17.01 -20.59 -5.37
CA ARG A 528 17.03 -22.02 -5.07
C ARG A 528 16.67 -22.25 -3.61
N ILE A 529 15.99 -23.35 -3.32
CA ILE A 529 15.75 -23.82 -1.96
C ILE A 529 16.91 -24.73 -1.58
N ILE A 530 17.45 -24.55 -0.38
CA ILE A 530 18.45 -25.46 0.18
C ILE A 530 17.94 -26.07 1.49
N GLN A 531 18.05 -27.39 1.60
CA GLN A 531 17.58 -28.18 2.75
C GLN A 531 18.73 -29.00 3.34
N PRO A 532 18.86 -29.09 4.68
CA PRO A 532 19.99 -29.76 5.31
C PRO A 532 20.00 -31.26 4.99
N ARG A 533 21.18 -31.85 4.75
CA ARG A 533 21.32 -33.30 4.63
C ARG A 533 21.39 -33.96 5.99
N LYS A 534 20.71 -35.09 6.18
CA LYS A 534 20.79 -35.88 7.41
C LYS A 534 22.24 -36.35 7.65
N GLY A 535 22.71 -36.20 8.88
CA GLY A 535 24.05 -36.62 9.32
C GLY A 535 25.16 -35.59 9.07
N MET A 536 24.85 -34.42 8.49
CA MET A 536 25.81 -33.34 8.27
C MET A 536 25.57 -32.18 9.26
N ASP A 537 26.63 -31.59 9.79
CA ASP A 537 26.53 -30.39 10.65
C ASP A 537 26.33 -29.13 9.80
N CYS A 538 25.09 -28.94 9.36
CA CYS A 538 24.69 -27.83 8.50
C CYS A 538 24.77 -26.47 9.22
N TYR A 539 24.59 -26.44 10.54
CA TYR A 539 24.69 -25.21 11.33
C TYR A 539 26.14 -24.72 11.38
N GLN A 540 27.09 -25.61 11.69
CA GLN A 540 28.50 -25.26 11.73
C GLN A 540 29.05 -24.89 10.34
N PHE A 541 28.62 -25.60 9.30
CA PHE A 541 28.94 -25.26 7.91
C PHE A 541 28.59 -23.80 7.58
N LEU A 542 27.40 -23.34 7.95
CA LEU A 542 26.98 -21.96 7.68
C LEU A 542 27.85 -20.93 8.40
N LYS A 543 28.28 -21.23 9.63
CA LYS A 543 29.19 -20.36 10.39
C LYS A 543 30.58 -20.29 9.76
N GLU A 544 31.12 -21.42 9.33
CA GLU A 544 32.46 -21.50 8.73
C GLU A 544 32.49 -20.84 7.35
N ASN A 545 31.39 -20.91 6.60
CA ASN A 545 31.25 -20.31 5.27
C ASN A 545 30.53 -18.95 5.29
N PHE A 546 30.39 -18.33 6.46
CA PHE A 546 29.61 -17.10 6.63
C PHE A 546 30.06 -15.98 5.70
N SER A 547 31.38 -15.76 5.53
CA SER A 547 31.88 -14.69 4.66
C SER A 547 31.46 -14.83 3.19
N GLN A 548 31.29 -16.06 2.70
CA GLN A 548 30.91 -16.35 1.31
C GLN A 548 29.38 -16.31 1.14
N LEU A 549 28.62 -16.73 2.15
CA LEU A 549 27.17 -16.95 2.08
C LEU A 549 26.34 -15.80 2.67
N ASN A 550 26.94 -14.91 3.46
CA ASN A 550 26.24 -13.78 4.08
C ASN A 550 25.57 -12.89 3.02
N GLY A 551 24.31 -12.56 3.24
CA GLY A 551 23.47 -11.79 2.32
C GLY A 551 23.01 -12.54 1.06
N LYS A 552 23.46 -13.79 0.85
CA LYS A 552 22.95 -14.69 -0.22
C LYS A 552 21.86 -15.64 0.28
N LEU A 553 21.77 -15.84 1.60
CA LEU A 553 20.83 -16.77 2.25
C LEU A 553 19.80 -16.05 3.11
N TYR A 554 18.53 -16.43 2.96
CA TYR A 554 17.45 -16.05 3.85
C TYR A 554 16.76 -17.29 4.43
N ARG A 555 16.38 -17.23 5.70
CA ARG A 555 15.62 -18.28 6.36
C ARG A 555 14.24 -17.76 6.72
N SER A 556 13.23 -18.52 6.34
CA SER A 556 11.86 -18.31 6.82
C SER A 556 11.76 -18.61 8.32
N MET A 557 11.10 -17.72 9.05
CA MET A 557 10.56 -17.90 10.40
C MET A 557 9.42 -18.92 10.47
N SER A 558 8.63 -19.10 9.40
CA SER A 558 7.51 -20.04 9.35
C SER A 558 7.99 -21.49 9.36
N ASN A 559 9.09 -21.77 8.66
CA ASN A 559 9.75 -23.06 8.66
C ASN A 559 11.26 -22.90 8.65
N LYS A 560 11.85 -23.16 9.82
CA LYS A 560 13.26 -22.91 10.12
C LYS A 560 14.22 -23.98 9.57
N ASN A 561 13.72 -24.97 8.80
CA ASN A 561 14.51 -26.11 8.33
C ASN A 561 14.78 -26.12 6.80
N TYR A 562 14.65 -24.97 6.13
CA TYR A 562 15.22 -24.70 4.80
C TYR A 562 15.72 -23.26 4.73
N LEU A 563 16.52 -22.98 3.70
CA LEU A 563 16.96 -21.63 3.36
C LEU A 563 16.66 -21.34 1.90
N VAL A 564 16.44 -20.07 1.58
CA VAL A 564 16.35 -19.56 0.22
C VAL A 564 17.70 -18.94 -0.14
N LEU A 565 18.29 -19.45 -1.21
CA LEU A 565 19.54 -18.97 -1.79
C LEU A 565 19.22 -18.11 -3.01
N ALA A 566 19.73 -16.88 -3.01
CA ALA A 566 19.62 -15.96 -4.14
C ALA A 566 21.01 -15.65 -4.70
N LEU A 567 21.22 -15.96 -5.97
CA LEU A 567 22.49 -15.77 -6.67
C LEU A 567 22.29 -14.91 -7.91
N MET A 568 23.20 -13.98 -8.16
CA MET A 568 23.18 -13.13 -9.35
C MET A 568 23.04 -13.94 -10.64
N LYS A 569 22.19 -13.47 -11.56
CA LYS A 569 21.89 -14.12 -12.84
C LYS A 569 22.62 -13.45 -14.01
N ASP A 570 23.08 -14.24 -14.98
CA ASP A 570 23.80 -13.79 -16.17
C ASP A 570 23.17 -14.32 -17.48
N ASP A 571 21.95 -13.89 -17.76
CA ASP A 571 21.31 -14.04 -19.07
C ASP A 571 21.24 -12.69 -19.80
N GLU A 572 20.83 -12.69 -21.08
CA GLU A 572 20.80 -11.46 -21.88
C GLU A 572 19.85 -10.39 -21.32
N GLU A 573 18.75 -10.79 -20.69
CA GLU A 573 17.78 -9.88 -20.07
C GLU A 573 18.36 -9.28 -18.78
N SER A 574 18.98 -10.12 -17.93
CA SER A 574 19.60 -9.72 -16.68
C SER A 574 20.79 -8.79 -16.92
N LYS A 575 21.67 -9.07 -17.89
CA LYS A 575 22.78 -8.17 -18.30
C LYS A 575 22.28 -6.78 -18.67
N GLY A 576 21.19 -6.71 -19.44
CA GLY A 576 20.56 -5.46 -19.82
C GLY A 576 20.11 -4.65 -18.60
N LEU A 577 19.54 -5.32 -17.60
CA LEU A 577 19.09 -4.69 -16.35
C LEU A 577 20.28 -4.30 -15.45
N TRP A 578 21.27 -5.18 -15.27
CA TRP A 578 22.48 -4.90 -14.49
C TRP A 578 23.26 -3.71 -15.02
N LYS A 579 23.36 -3.57 -16.34
CA LYS A 579 23.97 -2.41 -16.99
C LYS A 579 23.19 -1.11 -16.69
N ARG A 580 21.85 -1.14 -16.69
CA ARG A 580 21.01 0.00 -16.28
C ARG A 580 21.22 0.34 -14.79
N LEU A 581 21.45 -0.67 -13.96
CA LEU A 581 21.77 -0.53 -12.52
C LEU A 581 23.25 -0.20 -12.25
N LYS A 582 24.01 0.14 -13.30
CA LYS A 582 25.41 0.58 -13.25
C LYS A 582 26.37 -0.48 -12.67
N VAL A 583 26.05 -1.78 -12.82
CA VAL A 583 27.02 -2.87 -12.58
C VAL A 583 27.90 -3.02 -13.83
N ARG A 584 29.21 -3.27 -13.63
CA ARG A 584 30.16 -3.52 -14.73
C ARG A 584 30.16 -4.99 -15.12
N ASP A 585 30.18 -5.29 -16.41
CA ASP A 585 30.17 -6.67 -16.94
C ASP A 585 31.28 -7.57 -16.38
N ALA A 586 32.48 -7.02 -16.10
CA ALA A 586 33.57 -7.78 -15.48
C ALA A 586 33.20 -8.31 -14.08
N VAL A 587 32.53 -7.48 -13.28
CA VAL A 587 32.08 -7.83 -11.94
C VAL A 587 30.99 -8.89 -11.98
N ILE A 588 30.09 -8.82 -12.98
CA ILE A 588 29.07 -9.85 -13.20
C ILE A 588 29.76 -11.20 -13.43
N LYS A 589 30.76 -11.25 -14.33
CA LYS A 589 31.48 -12.49 -14.64
C LYS A 589 32.20 -13.08 -13.42
N ASP A 590 32.85 -12.22 -12.63
CA ASP A 590 33.57 -12.65 -11.42
C ASP A 590 32.58 -13.25 -10.39
N GLU A 591 31.45 -12.58 -10.14
CA GLU A 591 30.40 -13.05 -9.22
C GLU A 591 29.75 -14.36 -9.69
N ILE A 592 29.59 -14.55 -11.00
CA ILE A 592 29.05 -15.79 -11.57
C ILE A 592 30.02 -16.96 -11.41
N ALA A 593 31.32 -16.74 -11.61
CA ALA A 593 32.33 -17.76 -11.34
C ALA A 593 32.35 -18.15 -9.85
N GLU A 594 32.22 -17.17 -8.95
CA GLU A 594 32.08 -17.43 -7.51
C GLU A 594 30.80 -18.19 -7.16
N ASN A 595 29.69 -17.94 -7.87
CA ASN A 595 28.41 -18.63 -7.66
C ASN A 595 28.53 -20.14 -7.91
N GLU A 596 29.24 -20.57 -8.95
CA GLU A 596 29.45 -21.98 -9.24
C GLU A 596 30.23 -22.68 -8.11
N SER A 597 31.31 -22.04 -7.63
CA SER A 597 32.09 -22.54 -6.50
C SER A 597 31.27 -22.61 -5.21
N ALA A 598 30.49 -21.56 -4.92
CA ALA A 598 29.62 -21.52 -3.74
C ALA A 598 28.54 -22.61 -3.79
N LEU A 599 27.93 -22.85 -4.96
CA LEU A 599 26.93 -23.90 -5.14
C LEU A 599 27.52 -25.30 -4.91
N GLN A 600 28.70 -25.58 -5.47
CA GLN A 600 29.39 -26.86 -5.25
C GLN A 600 29.70 -27.07 -3.76
N ASN A 601 30.16 -26.03 -3.07
CA ASN A 601 30.44 -26.07 -1.64
C ASN A 601 29.15 -26.35 -0.84
N VAL A 602 28.05 -25.63 -1.11
CA VAL A 602 26.76 -25.83 -0.43
C VAL A 602 26.20 -27.24 -0.66
N GLN A 603 26.34 -27.80 -1.87
CA GLN A 603 25.86 -29.15 -2.20
C GLN A 603 26.48 -30.28 -1.36
N THR A 604 27.66 -30.05 -0.75
CA THR A 604 28.31 -31.04 0.11
C THR A 604 27.51 -31.31 1.39
N HIS A 605 26.86 -30.29 1.96
CA HIS A 605 26.10 -30.38 3.22
C HIS A 605 24.58 -30.26 3.01
N PHE A 606 24.14 -29.71 1.88
CA PHE A 606 22.73 -29.42 1.60
C PHE A 606 22.23 -30.14 0.34
N TYR A 607 20.94 -30.44 0.33
CA TYR A 607 20.19 -30.64 -0.91
C TYR A 607 19.88 -29.26 -1.49
N VAL A 608 20.11 -29.09 -2.80
CA VAL A 608 19.87 -27.83 -3.50
C VAL A 608 18.84 -28.11 -4.59
N SER A 609 17.72 -27.38 -4.58
CA SER A 609 16.66 -27.54 -5.55
C SER A 609 17.07 -27.03 -6.94
N GLU A 610 16.25 -27.34 -7.93
CA GLU A 610 16.25 -26.62 -9.19
C GLU A 610 15.94 -25.13 -8.97
N ALA A 611 16.33 -24.32 -9.95
CA ALA A 611 16.03 -22.90 -9.94
C ALA A 611 14.50 -22.68 -10.01
N PHE A 612 14.00 -21.73 -9.24
CA PHE A 612 12.60 -21.34 -9.25
C PHE A 612 12.44 -19.83 -9.38
N GLU A 613 11.23 -19.41 -9.75
CA GLU A 613 10.84 -18.00 -9.79
C GLU A 613 10.01 -17.66 -8.55
N LEU A 614 10.27 -16.50 -7.95
CA LEU A 614 9.41 -15.96 -6.90
C LEU A 614 8.00 -15.76 -7.48
N THR A 615 7.01 -16.42 -6.87
CA THR A 615 5.59 -16.23 -7.15
C THR A 615 4.83 -15.96 -5.85
N THR A 616 3.50 -16.00 -5.88
CA THR A 616 2.68 -15.82 -4.67
C THR A 616 2.86 -16.94 -3.66
N GLU A 617 3.17 -18.16 -4.11
CA GLU A 617 3.33 -19.34 -3.26
C GLU A 617 4.71 -19.97 -3.44
N LEU A 618 5.37 -20.29 -2.32
CA LEU A 618 6.62 -21.02 -2.32
C LEU A 618 6.33 -22.50 -2.05
N GLN A 619 6.67 -23.36 -2.99
CA GLN A 619 6.55 -24.81 -2.83
C GLN A 619 7.90 -25.40 -2.43
N ILE A 620 7.91 -26.14 -1.33
CA ILE A 620 9.11 -26.81 -0.81
C ILE A 620 8.98 -28.29 -1.15
N GLU A 621 9.99 -28.83 -1.83
CA GLU A 621 10.03 -30.24 -2.16
C GLU A 621 10.15 -31.11 -0.90
N ASN A 622 9.32 -32.14 -0.82
CA ASN A 622 9.41 -33.13 0.24
C ASN A 622 10.44 -34.19 -0.15
N ILE A 623 11.67 -34.01 0.34
CA ILE A 623 12.80 -34.90 0.06
C ILE A 623 13.05 -35.87 1.23
N PRO A 624 13.49 -37.12 0.98
CA PRO A 624 13.87 -38.05 2.03
C PRO A 624 15.21 -37.65 2.67
N ASN A 625 15.44 -38.03 3.94
CA ASN A 625 16.68 -37.79 4.68
C ASN A 625 17.04 -36.30 4.88
N VAL A 626 16.06 -35.46 5.14
CA VAL A 626 16.29 -34.08 5.62
C VAL A 626 16.92 -34.11 7.01
N GLY A 627 17.99 -33.34 7.19
CA GLY A 627 18.68 -33.12 8.47
C GLY A 627 18.06 -31.99 9.28
N THR A 628 18.89 -31.32 10.09
CA THR A 628 18.48 -30.16 10.89
C THR A 628 19.40 -28.97 10.63
N LEU A 629 18.82 -27.76 10.67
CA LEU A 629 19.52 -26.48 10.73
C LEU A 629 19.78 -26.00 12.17
N GLU A 630 19.30 -26.75 13.16
CA GLU A 630 19.55 -26.45 14.56
C GLU A 630 20.98 -26.76 14.94
N GLN A 631 21.49 -26.03 15.93
CA GLN A 631 22.80 -26.29 16.49
C GLN A 631 22.80 -27.69 17.12
N LEU A 632 23.64 -28.58 16.61
CA LEU A 632 23.87 -29.87 17.24
C LEU A 632 24.51 -29.63 18.62
N PRO A 633 24.14 -30.42 19.65
CA PRO A 633 24.79 -30.35 20.96
C PRO A 633 26.30 -30.44 20.76
N GLN A 634 27.06 -29.49 21.31
CA GLN A 634 28.52 -29.53 21.22
C GLN A 634 29.00 -30.84 21.85
N GLN A 635 29.39 -31.81 21.01
CA GLN A 635 30.25 -32.88 21.47
C GLN A 635 31.52 -32.19 21.99
N SER A 636 31.77 -32.33 23.30
CA SER A 636 32.96 -31.75 23.91
C SER A 636 34.19 -32.20 23.12
N LYS A 637 35.03 -31.25 22.69
CA LYS A 637 36.35 -31.54 22.08
C LYS A 637 37.28 -32.29 23.05
N LYS A 638 36.94 -32.33 24.34
CA LYS A 638 37.66 -33.03 25.39
C LYS A 638 37.06 -34.42 25.59
N SER A 639 37.91 -35.44 25.61
CA SER A 639 37.53 -36.86 25.66
C SER A 639 37.44 -37.44 27.08
N GLY A 640 37.90 -36.73 28.10
CA GLY A 640 37.88 -37.20 29.48
C GLY A 640 36.47 -37.27 30.08
N VAL A 641 36.20 -38.31 30.85
CA VAL A 641 34.93 -38.58 31.51
C VAL A 641 35.15 -38.63 33.02
N LEU A 642 34.43 -37.79 33.77
CA LEU A 642 34.35 -37.88 35.22
C LEU A 642 33.24 -38.85 35.61
N MET A 643 33.62 -40.03 36.06
CA MET A 643 32.72 -41.09 36.49
C MET A 643 32.34 -40.91 37.95
N VAL A 644 31.05 -40.74 38.21
CA VAL A 644 30.48 -40.55 39.54
C VAL A 644 29.53 -41.68 39.85
N MET A 645 29.90 -42.52 40.81
CA MET A 645 29.00 -43.56 41.29
C MET A 645 27.83 -42.92 42.05
N MET A 646 26.60 -43.16 41.57
CA MET A 646 25.40 -42.58 42.17
C MET A 646 24.25 -43.58 42.20
N GLU A 647 24.10 -44.29 43.32
CA GLU A 647 22.89 -45.07 43.59
C GLU A 647 21.69 -44.16 43.86
N ASN A 648 20.51 -44.60 43.42
CA ASN A 648 19.24 -43.87 43.50
C ASN A 648 19.31 -42.51 42.79
N TYR A 649 19.81 -42.49 41.55
CA TYR A 649 19.94 -41.28 40.74
C TYR A 649 18.63 -40.48 40.71
N GLU A 650 17.49 -41.13 40.46
CA GLU A 650 16.15 -40.51 40.43
C GLU A 650 15.77 -39.75 41.71
N MET A 651 16.22 -40.20 42.89
CA MET A 651 15.94 -39.48 44.14
C MET A 651 16.91 -38.31 44.39
N LYS A 652 18.10 -38.34 43.78
CA LYS A 652 19.17 -37.36 44.01
C LYS A 652 19.22 -36.29 42.92
N SER A 653 18.90 -36.64 41.68
CA SER A 653 18.93 -35.76 40.51
C SER A 653 18.12 -34.48 40.68
N PRO A 654 16.94 -34.45 41.35
CA PRO A 654 16.20 -33.19 41.52
C PRO A 654 16.96 -32.11 42.31
N LYS A 655 18.00 -32.49 43.07
CA LYS A 655 18.81 -31.55 43.88
C LYS A 655 19.90 -30.83 43.09
N PHE A 656 20.29 -31.34 41.92
CA PHE A 656 21.43 -30.81 41.15
C PHE A 656 21.16 -30.68 39.65
N LEU A 657 20.29 -31.52 39.10
CA LEU A 657 19.93 -31.54 37.68
C LEU A 657 19.29 -30.21 37.25
N PRO A 658 18.32 -29.59 37.96
CA PRO A 658 17.72 -28.32 37.54
C PRO A 658 18.73 -27.17 37.45
N ALA A 659 19.76 -27.19 38.30
CA ALA A 659 20.80 -26.17 38.34
C ALA A 659 21.97 -26.44 37.38
N GLY A 660 22.08 -27.66 36.83
CA GLY A 660 23.22 -28.11 36.02
C GLY A 660 24.56 -28.02 36.75
N LYS A 661 24.55 -28.14 38.09
CA LYS A 661 25.73 -27.90 38.96
C LYS A 661 25.81 -28.92 40.08
N ILE A 662 26.96 -29.55 40.24
CA ILE A 662 27.22 -30.51 41.32
C ILE A 662 28.65 -30.37 41.86
N ALA A 663 28.82 -30.57 43.17
CA ALA A 663 30.12 -30.69 43.81
C ALA A 663 30.42 -32.18 44.07
N ILE A 664 31.47 -32.69 43.42
CA ILE A 664 31.89 -34.10 43.51
C ILE A 664 33.08 -34.20 44.46
N GLY A 665 32.90 -34.86 45.60
CA GLY A 665 33.96 -35.03 46.59
C GLY A 665 35.07 -35.93 46.07
N ILE A 666 36.32 -35.47 46.23
CA ILE A 666 37.52 -36.19 45.82
C ILE A 666 38.31 -36.60 47.06
N LYS A 667 38.68 -37.88 47.14
CA LYS A 667 39.55 -38.41 48.20
C LYS A 667 41.01 -38.38 47.78
N TYR A 668 41.93 -38.40 48.75
CA TYR A 668 43.36 -38.53 48.49
C TYR A 668 43.73 -39.99 48.16
N THR A 669 43.20 -40.49 47.04
CA THR A 669 43.44 -41.83 46.49
C THR A 669 44.06 -41.70 45.10
N ARG A 670 44.56 -42.81 44.54
CA ARG A 670 45.11 -42.84 43.17
C ARG A 670 44.10 -42.26 42.16
N ASP A 671 42.85 -42.71 42.23
CA ASP A 671 41.76 -42.24 41.37
C ASP A 671 41.47 -40.74 41.56
N GLY A 672 41.55 -40.24 42.80
CA GLY A 672 41.38 -38.82 43.09
C GLY A 672 42.50 -37.94 42.55
N ILE A 673 43.76 -38.40 42.63
CA ILE A 673 44.91 -37.70 42.03
C ILE A 673 44.78 -37.69 40.50
N GLU A 674 44.38 -38.81 39.88
CA GLU A 674 44.17 -38.94 38.44
C GLU A 674 43.12 -37.94 37.92
N ILE A 675 42.03 -37.71 38.67
CA ILE A 675 41.04 -36.67 38.35
C ILE A 675 41.67 -35.27 38.37
N VAL A 676 42.47 -34.97 39.41
CA VAL A 676 43.09 -33.65 39.58
C VAL A 676 44.11 -33.36 38.46
N GLU A 677 44.89 -34.36 38.06
CA GLU A 677 45.86 -34.25 36.95
C GLU A 677 45.18 -34.01 35.60
N ASN A 678 43.96 -34.52 35.42
CA ASN A 678 43.22 -34.49 34.15
C ASN A 678 42.04 -33.50 34.13
N LEU A 679 41.95 -32.55 35.07
CA LEU A 679 40.82 -31.60 35.14
C LEU A 679 40.53 -30.86 33.83
N GLN A 680 41.57 -30.52 33.08
CA GLN A 680 41.44 -29.77 31.83
C GLN A 680 40.98 -30.64 30.66
N SER A 681 41.16 -31.96 30.71
CA SER A 681 40.72 -32.90 29.66
C SER A 681 39.33 -33.48 29.91
N ILE A 682 38.71 -33.23 31.06
CA ILE A 682 37.35 -33.70 31.32
C ILE A 682 36.35 -32.86 30.49
N GLY A 683 35.60 -33.57 29.65
CA GLY A 683 34.54 -33.04 28.79
C GLY A 683 33.16 -33.57 29.11
N TYR A 684 33.06 -34.63 29.91
CA TYR A 684 31.81 -35.30 30.23
C TYR A 684 31.74 -35.67 31.72
N VAL A 685 30.52 -35.72 32.25
CA VAL A 685 30.21 -36.31 33.55
C VAL A 685 29.27 -37.48 33.35
N LEU A 686 29.63 -38.63 33.92
CA LEU A 686 28.86 -39.87 33.84
C LEU A 686 28.40 -40.28 35.24
N PHE A 687 27.09 -40.26 35.47
CA PHE A 687 26.48 -40.84 36.66
C PHE A 687 26.17 -42.31 36.38
N HIS A 688 26.62 -43.22 37.24
CA HIS A 688 26.49 -44.65 36.99
C HIS A 688 26.41 -45.48 38.28
N THR A 689 26.03 -46.75 38.15
CA THR A 689 25.93 -47.71 39.26
C THR A 689 27.06 -48.75 39.28
N ARG A 690 28.15 -48.50 38.56
CA ARG A 690 29.24 -49.48 38.24
C ARG A 690 28.77 -50.67 37.39
N LYS A 691 27.57 -50.57 36.84
CA LYS A 691 26.95 -51.52 35.92
C LYS A 691 26.56 -50.78 34.66
N ASP A 692 26.40 -51.50 33.55
CA ASP A 692 26.00 -50.94 32.26
C ASP A 692 24.47 -50.72 32.18
N MET A 693 23.86 -50.34 33.31
CA MET A 693 22.44 -50.05 33.47
C MET A 693 22.28 -48.77 34.28
N ASP A 694 21.28 -47.95 33.92
CA ASP A 694 20.96 -46.71 34.62
C ASP A 694 22.16 -45.73 34.63
N GLN A 695 22.68 -45.47 33.43
CA GLN A 695 23.82 -44.58 33.19
C GLN A 695 23.29 -43.26 32.61
N HIS A 696 23.78 -42.13 33.11
CA HIS A 696 23.39 -40.81 32.65
C HIS A 696 24.64 -40.00 32.31
N LEU A 697 24.80 -39.68 31.02
CA LEU A 697 25.96 -38.99 30.49
C LEU A 697 25.59 -37.56 30.09
N PHE A 698 26.33 -36.57 30.61
CA PHE A 698 26.13 -35.17 30.28
C PHE A 698 27.43 -34.50 29.82
N PRO A 699 27.38 -33.56 28.86
CA PRO A 699 28.54 -32.75 28.51
C PRO A 699 28.84 -31.75 29.62
N ALA A 700 30.10 -31.74 30.08
CA ALA A 700 30.58 -30.82 31.09
C ALA A 700 31.08 -29.52 30.43
N THR A 701 30.55 -28.38 30.88
CA THR A 701 30.87 -27.05 30.33
C THR A 701 31.97 -26.35 31.12
N ASN A 702 32.06 -26.60 32.43
CA ASN A 702 33.10 -26.03 33.28
C ASN A 702 33.42 -26.96 34.46
N ILE A 703 34.71 -27.17 34.71
CA ILE A 703 35.20 -28.04 35.77
C ILE A 703 36.33 -27.32 36.50
N ARG A 704 36.21 -27.21 37.82
CA ARG A 704 37.26 -26.62 38.67
C ARG A 704 37.42 -27.37 39.97
N LEU A 705 38.67 -27.45 40.44
CA LEU A 705 38.98 -28.00 41.76
C LEU A 705 38.76 -26.93 42.83
N VAL A 706 38.21 -27.37 43.95
CA VAL A 706 38.04 -26.63 45.19
C VAL A 706 38.77 -27.40 46.28
N LYS A 707 39.74 -26.74 46.94
CA LYS A 707 40.66 -27.41 47.88
C LYS A 707 40.06 -27.60 49.27
N PHE A 708 39.16 -26.71 49.67
CA PHE A 708 38.55 -26.71 51.00
C PHE A 708 37.02 -26.76 50.92
N ALA A 709 36.39 -27.50 51.84
CA ALA A 709 34.96 -27.78 51.79
C ALA A 709 34.09 -26.52 52.00
N GLU A 710 34.63 -25.52 52.69
CA GLU A 710 34.02 -24.21 52.97
C GLU A 710 33.94 -23.33 51.73
N GLU A 711 34.80 -23.55 50.74
CA GLU A 711 34.81 -22.78 49.47
C GLU A 711 33.74 -23.26 48.48
N VAL A 712 33.07 -24.38 48.76
CA VAL A 712 31.94 -24.85 47.95
C VAL A 712 30.70 -23.99 48.26
N PRO A 713 30.10 -23.32 47.26
CA PRO A 713 28.90 -22.51 47.46
C PRO A 713 27.76 -23.30 48.12
N THR A 714 27.08 -22.69 49.09
CA THR A 714 26.01 -23.33 49.89
C THR A 714 24.80 -23.79 49.08
N ASN A 715 24.60 -23.22 47.89
CA ASN A 715 23.53 -23.56 46.97
C ASN A 715 23.87 -24.71 45.99
N ILE A 716 25.08 -25.30 46.08
CA ILE A 716 25.48 -26.42 45.23
C ILE A 716 25.38 -27.73 46.01
N TYR A 717 24.69 -28.71 45.44
CA TYR A 717 24.57 -30.04 46.00
C TYR A 717 25.93 -30.76 46.03
N LYS A 718 26.30 -31.27 47.21
CA LYS A 718 27.50 -32.10 47.42
C LYS A 718 27.10 -33.57 47.35
N ASN A 719 27.75 -34.36 46.49
CA ASN A 719 27.43 -35.78 46.34
C ASN A 719 27.84 -36.62 47.58
N VAL A 720 28.90 -36.19 48.26
CA VAL A 720 29.39 -36.70 49.54
C VAL A 720 29.78 -35.51 50.42
N SER A 721 29.65 -35.63 51.74
CA SER A 721 29.99 -34.57 52.71
C SER A 721 31.24 -34.87 53.54
N THR A 722 31.89 -36.01 53.30
CA THR A 722 32.99 -36.53 54.13
C THR A 722 34.38 -36.20 53.61
N THR A 723 34.50 -35.39 52.55
CA THR A 723 35.77 -34.99 51.94
C THR A 723 36.03 -33.49 52.09
N GLU A 724 37.30 -33.11 52.14
CA GLU A 724 37.71 -31.68 52.15
C GLU A 724 37.86 -31.11 50.74
N MET A 725 38.24 -31.93 49.74
CA MET A 725 38.39 -31.51 48.35
C MET A 725 37.16 -31.86 47.50
N TYR A 726 36.79 -30.97 46.59
CA TYR A 726 35.68 -31.13 45.66
C TYR A 726 36.05 -30.69 44.24
N VAL A 727 35.48 -31.37 43.25
CA VAL A 727 35.44 -30.88 41.87
C VAL A 727 34.04 -30.30 41.63
N LEU A 728 33.99 -29.00 41.36
CA LEU A 728 32.77 -28.34 40.93
C LEU A 728 32.58 -28.55 39.44
N VAL A 729 31.47 -29.18 39.08
CA VAL A 729 31.10 -29.45 37.70
C VAL A 729 29.86 -28.64 37.35
N VAL A 730 29.98 -27.86 36.29
CA VAL A 730 28.86 -27.28 35.55
C VAL A 730 28.69 -28.13 34.30
N PHE A 731 27.48 -28.62 34.06
CA PHE A 731 27.18 -29.48 32.93
C PHE A 731 25.85 -29.08 32.30
N ASP A 732 25.69 -29.39 31.01
CA ASP A 732 24.44 -29.14 30.29
C ASP A 732 23.40 -30.19 30.70
N ASN A 733 22.41 -29.74 31.46
CA ASN A 733 21.33 -30.59 31.98
C ASN A 733 20.19 -30.82 30.98
N LEU A 734 20.17 -30.12 29.84
CA LEU A 734 19.17 -30.29 28.79
C LEU A 734 19.61 -31.30 27.73
N SER A 735 20.91 -31.57 27.62
CA SER A 735 21.52 -32.43 26.61
C SER A 735 22.06 -33.73 27.20
N GLU A 736 21.19 -34.58 27.73
CA GLU A 736 21.59 -35.96 28.10
C GLU A 736 21.98 -36.73 26.84
N LEU A 737 23.20 -37.28 26.83
CA LEU A 737 23.76 -38.01 25.70
C LEU A 737 23.40 -39.49 25.80
N ASP A 738 23.17 -40.13 24.65
CA ASP A 738 22.94 -41.58 24.61
C ASP A 738 24.15 -42.34 25.17
N SER A 739 23.93 -43.05 26.28
CA SER A 739 24.94 -43.87 26.95
C SER A 739 24.82 -45.37 26.60
N SER A 740 24.02 -45.75 25.59
CA SER A 740 23.80 -47.15 25.22
C SER A 740 25.07 -47.91 24.81
N SER A 741 26.08 -47.19 24.31
CA SER A 741 27.38 -47.71 23.89
C SER A 741 28.50 -47.53 24.94
N ILE A 742 28.15 -46.99 26.11
CA ILE A 742 29.07 -46.73 27.22
C ILE A 742 28.99 -47.86 28.25
N HIS A 743 30.15 -48.41 28.62
CA HIS A 743 30.26 -49.51 29.57
C HIS A 743 31.05 -49.09 30.80
N SER A 744 30.38 -48.49 31.79
CA SER A 744 31.05 -48.09 33.05
C SER A 744 31.66 -49.27 33.82
N ALA A 745 31.20 -50.50 33.58
CA ALA A 745 31.76 -51.71 34.18
C ALA A 745 33.20 -52.01 33.71
N LYS A 746 33.67 -51.44 32.59
CA LYS A 746 35.05 -51.62 32.10
C LYS A 746 36.10 -50.96 33.00
N LYS A 747 35.75 -49.88 33.72
CA LYS A 747 36.67 -49.21 34.64
C LYS A 747 36.75 -50.01 35.95
N ALA A 748 37.93 -50.57 36.22
CA ALA A 748 38.18 -51.35 37.42
C ALA A 748 38.10 -50.52 38.70
N TYR A 749 37.65 -51.15 39.79
CA TYR A 749 37.62 -50.56 41.13
C TYR A 749 37.95 -51.61 42.18
N THR A 750 38.34 -51.17 43.38
CA THR A 750 38.56 -52.06 44.53
C THR A 750 37.40 -51.91 45.53
N PRO A 751 37.17 -52.88 46.43
CA PRO A 751 36.13 -52.74 47.47
C PRO A 751 36.25 -51.45 48.28
N THR A 752 37.46 -50.93 48.47
CA THR A 752 37.74 -49.69 49.20
C THR A 752 37.52 -48.41 48.38
N THR A 753 37.67 -48.46 47.04
CA THR A 753 37.47 -47.31 46.13
C THR A 753 36.14 -47.36 45.36
N ARG A 754 35.27 -48.33 45.66
CA ARG A 754 34.00 -48.56 44.93
C ARG A 754 33.13 -47.32 44.77
N TYR A 755 33.06 -46.50 45.82
CA TYR A 755 32.23 -45.29 45.89
C TYR A 755 32.99 -44.01 45.53
N ASP A 756 34.27 -44.12 45.18
CA ASP A 756 35.08 -42.98 44.81
C ASP A 756 34.79 -42.60 43.34
N ALA A 757 34.85 -41.30 43.05
CA ALA A 757 34.81 -40.81 41.69
C ALA A 757 36.08 -41.25 40.95
N GLN A 758 35.98 -41.46 39.63
CA GLN A 758 37.09 -41.89 38.79
C GLN A 758 37.18 -41.07 37.50
N TYR A 759 38.39 -41.00 36.93
CA TYR A 759 38.63 -40.48 35.60
C TYR A 759 38.80 -41.63 34.59
N THR A 760 38.36 -41.43 33.35
CA THR A 760 38.67 -42.33 32.23
C THR A 760 38.56 -41.55 30.92
N GLU A 761 39.18 -42.04 29.85
CA GLU A 761 38.91 -41.51 28.51
C GLU A 761 37.64 -42.15 27.95
N ILE A 762 36.81 -41.38 27.25
CA ILE A 762 35.53 -41.87 26.71
C ILE A 762 35.74 -43.10 25.82
N ASN A 763 36.84 -43.16 25.07
CA ASN A 763 37.20 -44.28 24.20
C ASN A 763 37.50 -45.59 24.96
N GLU A 764 37.89 -45.53 26.24
CA GLU A 764 38.16 -46.72 27.06
C GLU A 764 36.88 -47.41 27.51
N ILE A 765 35.80 -46.64 27.66
CA ILE A 765 34.49 -47.13 28.10
C ILE A 765 33.49 -47.27 26.94
N LEU A 766 33.75 -46.67 25.78
CA LEU A 766 33.00 -46.89 24.55
C LEU A 766 33.23 -48.30 23.98
N THR A 767 32.19 -48.90 23.42
CA THR A 767 32.35 -50.04 22.49
C THR A 767 31.82 -49.60 21.14
N ILE A 768 32.70 -49.55 20.13
CA ILE A 768 32.31 -49.29 18.76
C ILE A 768 31.52 -50.52 18.27
N LYS A 769 30.26 -50.31 17.89
CA LYS A 769 29.50 -51.28 17.10
C LYS A 769 29.73 -51.05 15.62
#